data_AF-A0A949L1I6-F1
#
_entry.id   AF-A0A949L1I6-F1
#
_cell.length_a   1.000
_cell.length_b   1.000
_cell.length_c   1.000
_cell.angle_alpha   90.00
_cell.angle_beta   90.00
_cell.angle_gamma   90.00
#
_symmetry.space_group_name_H-M   'P 1'
#
loop_
_entity.id
_entity.type
_entity.pdbx_description
1 polymer ?
#
loop_
_entity_poly.entity_id
_entity_poly.type
_entity_poly.pdbx_seq_one_letter_code
_entity_poly.pdbx_strand_id
1 'polypeptide(L)'
;MFRFLKRKITVLLSVVLLFSSVFGSFATAAPVVSGGIDYEIINPYETVDWENFGQYKANFHNHTFESDGSASPAAMIEEHYLQGFDVIALTDHNFTNTTMDRTDRPIVNSSGNPLTYLTPERLADINAGVGRDGRVMINVPYSNEQSRSDHLLTFWADFNNASGATLESNIAAAHDLAGLSQLAHPGRYTGGRTTSNDGEDGAILSSNPFTVKKYVDLLQAYSSVVGMEIINKKDGDSFSDRILWDNILKQTMPERPVWAFSNDDAHSVGAIGFSYNIMLMPENTLENVRSSMQNGTFYAVALVAKRELGFDFIAEGPAPAITNIAVDQEENSITLEGEYFDRIEWIAHGKIIATGTTIDLNDYEEEVRNYIRAQLIGDGGISFTQPFGIMGGEEREPELEVAVLAADGNNINSDAKKGIQLTLEGILDTAEYVNIESAEVEYRMDPTDILAISADGIVTVQHDPIENQNVAIWAEVTLEEKTVRSNTISILVTPAGQIVVPVINGMDDVEERISDGYMYMNSSDLEITHDGSRNQIIGTRFQALMIPEGAKIVEAYIQFTVDENKDSKNIDPFNVDIHAEKISDSPMFTTDPYNLSTRSFTENIVNWKDIPKWTIVHEAGPDQRTPNLSVLVQEVVDMNGWNEGNAITFSLRGVGVRCAEAFEGGGTTQSPRLYIKYITLENQIKNLKSEVEELDVNLGIKNSLSAKLDNAMQMLEKNKNASVNMLGAFINQINALERSGRISTEDTVDFIDTAKEIIDRI
;
A
#
# COMPACT_ATOMS: atom_id res chain seq x y z
N MET A 1 16.07 70.14 64.29
CA MET A 1 15.99 71.33 65.17
C MET A 1 14.51 71.67 65.35
N PHE A 2 13.94 71.56 66.57
CA PHE A 2 12.60 72.05 67.01
C PHE A 2 11.33 71.60 66.21
N ARG A 3 10.45 70.73 66.77
CA ARG A 3 9.22 71.01 67.61
C ARG A 3 8.00 71.49 66.77
N PHE A 4 6.71 71.20 67.00
CA PHE A 4 5.85 70.38 67.91
C PHE A 4 4.62 69.95 67.04
N LEU A 5 4.00 68.75 67.06
CA LEU A 5 3.27 67.96 68.07
C LEU A 5 1.89 68.50 68.57
N LYS A 6 0.80 67.77 68.20
CA LYS A 6 -0.57 67.70 68.80
C LYS A 6 -1.49 68.94 68.58
N ARG A 7 -2.83 68.80 68.54
CA ARG A 7 -3.71 67.79 69.19
C ARG A 7 -5.07 67.58 68.47
N LYS A 8 -5.70 66.42 68.70
CA LYS A 8 -7.06 66.01 68.27
C LYS A 8 -8.18 66.82 68.95
N ILE A 9 -9.38 66.88 68.35
CA ILE A 9 -10.69 66.44 68.92
C ILE A 9 -11.82 66.56 67.88
N THR A 10 -12.87 65.73 68.01
CA THR A 10 -13.91 65.42 67.00
C THR A 10 -15.33 65.56 67.57
N VAL A 11 -16.29 66.10 66.80
CA VAL A 11 -17.76 66.01 66.97
C VAL A 11 -18.37 66.13 65.54
N LEU A 12 -18.97 65.08 64.94
CA LEU A 12 -20.43 64.76 64.88
C LEU A 12 -21.31 65.84 64.17
N LEU A 13 -22.32 65.54 63.32
CA LEU A 13 -22.91 64.26 62.84
C LEU A 13 -23.73 64.47 61.53
N SER A 14 -23.71 63.49 60.62
CA SER A 14 -24.73 63.06 59.62
C SER A 14 -25.46 64.03 58.66
N VAL A 15 -25.40 63.71 57.35
CA VAL A 15 -26.52 63.48 56.40
C VAL A 15 -25.95 62.90 55.08
N VAL A 16 -26.59 62.03 54.28
CA VAL A 16 -27.40 60.82 54.55
C VAL A 16 -27.55 59.97 53.25
N LEU A 17 -27.57 58.62 53.33
CA LEU A 17 -27.89 57.63 52.25
C LEU A 17 -26.90 57.53 51.04
N LEU A 18 -26.65 56.37 50.40
CA LEU A 18 -27.29 55.03 50.42
C LEU A 18 -26.30 53.84 50.61
N PHE A 19 -26.75 52.83 51.35
CA PHE A 19 -26.62 51.35 51.19
C PHE A 19 -25.32 50.78 50.54
N SER A 20 -24.42 50.05 51.24
CA SER A 20 -24.54 48.71 51.90
C SER A 20 -24.72 47.55 50.90
N SER A 21 -24.18 46.34 51.03
CA SER A 21 -23.33 45.61 52.02
C SER A 21 -23.11 44.20 51.39
N VAL A 22 -22.08 43.39 51.64
CA VAL A 22 -21.64 42.73 52.88
C VAL A 22 -20.25 42.13 52.59
N PHE A 23 -19.32 42.17 53.56
CA PHE A 23 -18.08 41.39 53.46
C PHE A 23 -18.37 39.90 53.71
N GLY A 24 -18.35 39.09 52.64
CA GLY A 24 -18.23 37.64 52.74
C GLY A 24 -16.77 37.24 52.78
N SER A 25 -16.35 36.51 53.80
CA SER A 25 -15.01 35.91 53.86
C SER A 25 -14.93 34.75 52.85
N PHE A 26 -14.31 35.00 51.70
CA PHE A 26 -13.73 33.92 50.91
C PHE A 26 -12.24 33.84 51.25
N ALA A 27 -11.80 32.66 51.69
CA ALA A 27 -10.39 32.35 51.68
C ALA A 27 -9.96 32.35 50.21
N THR A 28 -9.02 33.21 49.84
CA THR A 28 -8.22 32.99 48.64
C THR A 28 -7.42 31.73 48.91
N ALA A 29 -7.88 30.60 48.36
CA ALA A 29 -6.95 29.53 48.06
C ALA A 29 -5.82 30.13 47.23
N ALA A 30 -4.57 29.84 47.58
CA ALA A 30 -3.51 29.98 46.59
C ALA A 30 -3.88 29.06 45.41
N PRO A 31 -3.60 29.45 44.15
CA PRO A 31 -3.68 28.50 43.05
C PRO A 31 -2.81 27.28 43.43
N VAL A 32 -3.34 26.09 43.15
CA VAL A 32 -2.58 24.86 43.34
C VAL A 32 -1.65 24.74 42.14
N VAL A 33 -0.48 25.36 42.23
CA VAL A 33 0.64 24.97 41.37
C VAL A 33 1.04 23.56 41.78
N SER A 34 0.72 22.58 40.93
CA SER A 34 1.63 21.50 40.56
C SER A 34 0.91 20.51 39.63
N GLY A 35 1.18 20.59 38.33
CA GLY A 35 1.57 19.35 37.63
C GLY A 35 2.82 18.76 38.28
N GLY A 36 3.08 17.48 38.07
CA GLY A 36 4.35 16.86 38.49
C GLY A 36 5.53 17.35 37.65
N ILE A 37 5.26 17.88 36.45
CA ILE A 37 6.24 18.22 35.42
C ILE A 37 6.38 19.73 35.24
N ASP A 38 7.62 20.19 35.12
CA ASP A 38 8.02 21.57 34.79
C ASP A 38 8.43 21.56 33.31
N TYR A 39 7.58 22.09 32.42
CA TYR A 39 7.76 21.96 30.97
C TYR A 39 8.52 23.16 30.39
N GLU A 40 9.47 22.92 29.48
CA GLU A 40 10.00 23.97 28.62
C GLU A 40 9.27 23.93 27.27
N ILE A 41 8.42 24.94 27.02
CA ILE A 41 7.60 25.06 25.81
C ILE A 41 8.38 25.87 24.77
N ILE A 42 8.93 25.20 23.76
CA ILE A 42 9.64 25.81 22.64
C ILE A 42 8.61 26.38 21.66
N ASN A 43 8.50 27.72 21.66
CA ASN A 43 7.47 28.45 20.92
C ASN A 43 7.99 28.97 19.57
N PRO A 44 7.54 28.44 18.41
CA PRO A 44 7.94 28.97 17.10
C PRO A 44 7.46 30.41 16.85
N TYR A 45 6.54 30.92 17.67
CA TYR A 45 6.00 32.28 17.60
C TYR A 45 6.63 33.26 18.61
N GLU A 46 7.64 32.85 19.40
CA GLU A 46 8.24 33.71 20.45
C GLU A 46 8.75 35.06 19.91
N THR A 47 9.22 35.09 18.66
CA THR A 47 9.76 36.29 18.01
C THR A 47 8.73 37.12 17.25
N VAL A 48 7.45 36.71 17.25
CA VAL A 48 6.38 37.43 16.54
C VAL A 48 5.86 38.59 17.40
N ASP A 49 6.09 39.82 16.93
CA ASP A 49 5.44 41.01 17.47
C ASP A 49 4.03 41.12 16.88
N TRP A 50 3.04 40.56 17.58
CA TRP A 50 1.63 40.56 17.15
C TRP A 50 0.99 41.95 17.04
N GLU A 51 1.59 43.00 17.60
CA GLU A 51 1.10 44.39 17.44
C GLU A 51 1.62 45.02 16.14
N ASN A 52 2.86 44.71 15.73
CA ASN A 52 3.57 45.41 14.65
C ASN A 52 3.87 44.57 13.39
N PHE A 53 3.85 43.23 13.46
CA PHE A 53 4.12 42.38 12.30
C PHE A 53 2.91 42.31 11.35
N GLY A 54 3.21 42.30 10.05
CA GLY A 54 2.22 42.02 9.02
C GLY A 54 1.94 40.52 8.89
N GLN A 55 0.67 40.19 8.65
CA GLN A 55 0.24 38.88 8.19
C GLN A 55 0.21 38.87 6.67
N TYR A 56 1.01 38.03 6.02
CA TYR A 56 1.20 38.03 4.56
C TYR A 56 0.78 36.69 3.94
N LYS A 57 -0.12 36.72 2.95
CA LYS A 57 -0.68 35.52 2.32
C LYS A 57 0.30 34.93 1.29
N ALA A 58 0.67 33.68 1.45
CA ALA A 58 1.70 33.01 0.65
C ALA A 58 1.22 31.67 0.07
N ASN A 59 1.52 31.42 -1.21
CA ASN A 59 1.39 30.07 -1.81
C ASN A 59 2.69 29.74 -2.55
N PHE A 60 3.28 28.60 -2.20
CA PHE A 60 4.59 28.16 -2.68
C PHE A 60 4.54 27.05 -3.75
N HIS A 61 3.36 26.65 -4.22
CA HIS A 61 3.18 25.52 -5.13
C HIS A 61 2.17 25.82 -6.27
N ASN A 62 2.69 26.22 -7.43
CA ASN A 62 1.87 26.69 -8.57
C ASN A 62 2.51 26.35 -9.93
N HIS A 63 1.68 25.97 -10.90
CA HIS A 63 2.11 25.48 -12.22
C HIS A 63 1.54 26.31 -13.37
N THR A 64 2.30 26.37 -14.46
CA THR A 64 1.99 27.17 -15.66
C THR A 64 2.13 26.31 -16.92
N PHE A 65 1.91 26.90 -18.08
CA PHE A 65 2.25 26.28 -19.37
C PHE A 65 3.74 25.95 -19.55
N GLU A 66 4.65 26.42 -18.68
CA GLU A 66 6.06 26.00 -18.70
C GLU A 66 6.17 24.49 -18.43
N SER A 67 5.32 23.94 -17.56
CA SER A 67 5.13 22.51 -17.33
C SER A 67 3.76 22.00 -17.83
N ASP A 68 2.88 21.57 -16.94
CA ASP A 68 1.57 20.95 -17.24
C ASP A 68 0.36 21.75 -16.70
N GLY A 69 0.60 22.95 -16.16
CA GLY A 69 -0.43 23.92 -15.85
C GLY A 69 -1.19 24.41 -17.09
N SER A 70 -2.42 24.89 -16.89
CA SER A 70 -3.38 25.27 -17.93
C SER A 70 -3.47 26.78 -18.19
N ALA A 71 -2.47 27.56 -17.76
CA ALA A 71 -2.43 29.02 -17.85
C ALA A 71 -1.01 29.53 -18.12
N SER A 72 -0.86 30.70 -18.73
CA SER A 72 0.46 31.31 -18.91
C SER A 72 1.03 31.78 -17.57
N PRO A 73 2.37 31.89 -17.43
CA PRO A 73 3.00 32.45 -16.23
C PRO A 73 2.41 33.80 -15.80
N ALA A 74 2.22 34.74 -16.73
CA ALA A 74 1.58 36.02 -16.46
C ALA A 74 0.15 35.87 -15.91
N ALA A 75 -0.65 34.94 -16.44
CA ALA A 75 -2.02 34.72 -15.96
C ALA A 75 -2.05 34.11 -14.55
N MET A 76 -1.13 33.21 -14.21
CA MET A 76 -0.97 32.71 -12.83
C MET A 76 -0.58 33.84 -11.87
N ILE A 77 0.40 34.66 -12.24
CA ILE A 77 0.89 35.75 -11.39
C ILE A 77 -0.20 36.81 -11.17
N GLU A 78 -0.92 37.22 -12.22
CA GLU A 78 -2.00 38.21 -12.12
C GLU A 78 -3.17 37.71 -11.26
N GLU A 79 -3.58 36.44 -11.39
CA GLU A 79 -4.65 35.87 -10.57
C GLU A 79 -4.28 35.83 -9.08
N HIS A 80 -3.05 35.43 -8.74
CA HIS A 80 -2.55 35.51 -7.36
C HIS A 80 -2.55 36.95 -6.82
N TYR A 81 -2.13 37.92 -7.64
CA TYR A 81 -2.14 39.33 -7.27
C TYR A 81 -3.57 39.84 -7.02
N LEU A 82 -4.53 39.44 -7.85
CA LEU A 82 -5.95 39.77 -7.70
C LEU A 82 -6.59 39.11 -6.46
N GLN A 83 -6.21 37.87 -6.15
CA GLN A 83 -6.66 37.14 -4.95
C GLN A 83 -5.92 37.54 -3.66
N GLY A 84 -5.10 38.60 -3.71
CA GLY A 84 -4.49 39.20 -2.52
C GLY A 84 -3.30 38.43 -1.95
N PHE A 85 -2.64 37.59 -2.75
CA PHE A 85 -1.37 36.96 -2.33
C PHE A 85 -0.24 37.99 -2.26
N ASP A 86 0.57 37.91 -1.22
CA ASP A 86 1.72 38.78 -0.96
C ASP A 86 3.05 38.10 -1.30
N VAL A 87 3.06 36.76 -1.32
CA VAL A 87 4.22 35.94 -1.69
C VAL A 87 3.76 34.82 -2.60
N ILE A 88 4.47 34.59 -3.70
CA ILE A 88 4.27 33.44 -4.57
C ILE A 88 5.58 32.72 -4.89
N ALA A 89 5.47 31.45 -5.23
CA ALA A 89 6.48 30.74 -6.00
C ALA A 89 5.80 30.05 -7.20
N LEU A 90 6.37 30.22 -8.40
CA LEU A 90 6.06 29.36 -9.54
C LEU A 90 7.02 28.16 -9.49
N THR A 91 6.46 26.96 -9.45
CA THR A 91 7.20 25.71 -9.18
C THR A 91 6.97 24.69 -10.30
N ASP A 92 6.86 25.17 -11.54
CA ASP A 92 6.71 24.34 -12.73
C ASP A 92 7.63 23.10 -12.71
N HIS A 93 7.06 21.92 -12.98
CA HIS A 93 7.74 20.63 -12.92
C HIS A 93 9.09 20.62 -13.65
N ASN A 94 10.18 20.46 -12.89
CA ASN A 94 11.55 20.38 -13.38
C ASN A 94 12.00 21.63 -14.18
N PHE A 95 11.50 22.80 -13.77
CA PHE A 95 11.80 24.08 -14.41
C PHE A 95 12.05 25.20 -13.39
N THR A 96 13.32 25.41 -13.05
CA THR A 96 13.77 26.54 -12.21
C THR A 96 13.22 27.88 -12.71
N ASN A 97 12.37 28.52 -11.90
CA ASN A 97 11.86 29.87 -12.09
C ASN A 97 12.84 30.91 -11.52
N THR A 98 13.04 32.04 -12.21
CA THR A 98 14.06 33.05 -11.84
C THR A 98 13.44 34.40 -11.50
N THR A 99 12.66 34.98 -12.43
CA THR A 99 11.91 36.23 -12.25
C THR A 99 10.59 36.19 -13.02
N MET A 100 9.62 36.97 -12.57
CA MET A 100 8.26 37.05 -13.13
C MET A 100 8.18 37.68 -14.53
N ASP A 101 9.24 38.35 -14.98
CA ASP A 101 9.40 39.00 -16.29
C ASP A 101 10.49 38.35 -17.17
N ARG A 102 10.85 37.08 -16.88
CA ARG A 102 11.99 36.40 -17.52
C ARG A 102 11.85 36.26 -19.03
N THR A 103 12.96 36.34 -19.74
CA THR A 103 13.02 36.33 -21.23
C THR A 103 13.92 35.23 -21.81
N ASP A 104 14.36 34.29 -20.98
CA ASP A 104 15.23 33.16 -21.34
C ASP A 104 14.45 31.90 -21.79
N ARG A 105 13.12 31.97 -21.79
CA ARG A 105 12.20 30.90 -22.21
C ARG A 105 11.73 31.09 -23.67
N PRO A 106 11.37 30.00 -24.38
CA PRO A 106 10.79 30.11 -25.72
C PRO A 106 9.41 30.78 -25.66
N ILE A 107 8.94 31.35 -26.77
CA ILE A 107 7.66 32.08 -26.84
C ILE A 107 6.46 31.14 -26.59
N VAL A 108 6.60 29.86 -26.93
CA VAL A 108 5.60 28.81 -26.72
C VAL A 108 6.26 27.53 -26.19
N ASN A 109 5.49 26.74 -25.45
CA ASN A 109 5.90 25.40 -25.02
C ASN A 109 5.80 24.37 -26.18
N SER A 110 6.14 23.11 -25.93
CA SER A 110 6.09 22.02 -26.92
C SER A 110 4.69 21.75 -27.50
N SER A 111 3.63 22.11 -26.77
CA SER A 111 2.23 21.98 -27.18
C SER A 111 1.71 23.21 -27.94
N GLY A 112 2.53 24.25 -28.10
CA GLY A 112 2.17 25.52 -28.75
C GLY A 112 1.47 26.54 -27.83
N ASN A 113 1.37 26.27 -26.52
CA ASN A 113 0.78 27.21 -25.56
C ASN A 113 1.74 28.36 -25.25
N PRO A 114 1.26 29.60 -25.08
CA PRO A 114 2.11 30.78 -24.91
C PRO A 114 2.75 30.87 -23.52
N LEU A 115 4.09 30.91 -23.47
CA LEU A 115 4.88 31.16 -22.26
C LEU A 115 5.03 32.66 -22.02
N THR A 116 3.90 33.35 -21.92
CA THR A 116 3.88 34.80 -21.67
C THR A 116 4.13 35.07 -20.19
N TYR A 117 5.29 35.65 -19.89
CA TYR A 117 5.65 36.25 -18.60
C TYR A 117 5.21 37.73 -18.53
N LEU A 118 5.36 38.38 -17.38
CA LEU A 118 4.99 39.79 -17.22
C LEU A 118 5.90 40.71 -18.06
N THR A 119 5.41 41.91 -18.35
CA THR A 119 6.28 43.01 -18.80
C THR A 119 7.04 43.60 -17.59
N PRO A 120 8.25 44.16 -17.78
CA PRO A 120 8.95 44.86 -16.71
C PRO A 120 8.16 46.03 -16.09
N GLU A 121 7.30 46.67 -16.88
CA GLU A 121 6.36 47.71 -16.40
C GLU A 121 5.31 47.12 -15.46
N ARG A 122 4.67 46.00 -15.83
CA ARG A 122 3.67 45.36 -14.97
C ARG A 122 4.28 44.72 -13.72
N LEU A 123 5.50 44.20 -13.82
CA LEU A 123 6.27 43.75 -12.65
C LEU A 123 6.57 44.92 -11.71
N ALA A 124 6.93 46.10 -12.23
CA ALA A 124 7.13 47.30 -11.41
C ALA A 124 5.84 47.74 -10.70
N ASP A 125 4.67 47.66 -11.37
CA ASP A 125 3.36 47.93 -10.75
C ASP A 125 3.04 46.97 -9.59
N ILE A 126 3.29 45.66 -9.77
CA ILE A 126 3.08 44.63 -8.74
C ILE A 126 4.02 44.83 -7.55
N ASN A 127 5.30 45.12 -7.82
CA ASN A 127 6.30 45.45 -6.81
C ASN A 127 6.05 46.80 -6.10
N ALA A 128 5.15 47.64 -6.64
CA ALA A 128 4.70 48.90 -6.02
C ALA A 128 3.29 48.80 -5.39
N GLY A 129 2.65 47.62 -5.42
CA GLY A 129 1.31 47.43 -4.86
C GLY A 129 0.21 48.23 -5.56
N VAL A 130 0.37 48.52 -6.86
CA VAL A 130 -0.60 49.26 -7.66
C VAL A 130 -1.94 48.51 -7.71
N GLY A 131 -3.01 49.16 -7.25
CA GLY A 131 -4.34 48.55 -7.11
C GLY A 131 -4.58 47.78 -5.81
N ARG A 132 -3.60 47.74 -4.90
CA ARG A 132 -3.68 47.08 -3.58
C ARG A 132 -3.20 48.00 -2.43
N ASP A 133 -3.42 49.31 -2.56
CA ASP A 133 -3.04 50.34 -1.59
C ASP A 133 -1.55 50.30 -1.16
N GLY A 134 -0.65 49.91 -2.08
CA GLY A 134 0.79 49.78 -1.82
C GLY A 134 1.21 48.43 -1.26
N ARG A 135 0.28 47.49 -1.07
CA ARG A 135 0.57 46.11 -0.65
C ARG A 135 1.17 45.32 -1.81
N VAL A 136 2.48 45.12 -1.76
CA VAL A 136 3.30 44.48 -2.79
C VAL A 136 3.12 42.95 -2.79
N MET A 137 3.34 42.33 -3.95
CA MET A 137 3.53 40.87 -4.05
C MET A 137 4.94 40.55 -4.54
N ILE A 138 5.62 39.62 -3.89
CA ILE A 138 6.99 39.19 -4.25
C ILE A 138 7.01 37.72 -4.71
N ASN A 139 7.96 37.38 -5.59
CA ASN A 139 8.19 36.02 -6.07
C ASN A 139 9.46 35.44 -5.46
N VAL A 140 9.36 34.25 -4.87
CA VAL A 140 10.53 33.47 -4.42
C VAL A 140 11.36 33.03 -5.64
N PRO A 141 12.63 33.44 -5.77
CA PRO A 141 13.46 33.10 -6.91
C PRO A 141 14.05 31.70 -6.79
N TYR A 142 14.44 31.13 -7.93
CA TYR A 142 14.99 29.78 -8.05
C TYR A 142 14.06 28.73 -7.42
N SER A 143 12.77 28.85 -7.75
CA SER A 143 11.70 27.97 -7.32
C SER A 143 11.42 26.88 -8.38
N ASN A 144 11.14 25.66 -7.94
CA ASN A 144 10.97 24.48 -8.82
C ASN A 144 10.25 23.37 -8.05
N GLU A 145 9.40 22.55 -8.70
CA GLU A 145 8.99 21.25 -8.19
C GLU A 145 9.79 20.15 -8.90
N GLN A 146 10.68 19.49 -8.17
CA GLN A 146 11.54 18.44 -8.67
C GLN A 146 10.73 17.13 -8.76
N SER A 147 10.25 16.75 -9.95
CA SER A 147 9.27 15.68 -10.17
C SER A 147 9.78 14.44 -10.93
N ARG A 148 11.02 14.00 -10.65
CA ARG A 148 11.60 12.74 -11.18
C ARG A 148 11.42 11.52 -10.27
N SER A 149 11.08 11.75 -9.02
CA SER A 149 10.73 10.76 -7.99
C SER A 149 9.60 11.38 -7.15
N ASP A 150 9.48 11.11 -5.85
CA ASP A 150 8.65 11.90 -4.94
C ASP A 150 8.89 13.40 -5.16
N HIS A 151 7.82 14.19 -5.19
CA HIS A 151 7.93 15.60 -5.52
C HIS A 151 8.52 16.42 -4.36
N LEU A 152 9.37 17.37 -4.71
CA LEU A 152 10.05 18.26 -3.78
C LEU A 152 10.00 19.68 -4.30
N LEU A 153 9.41 20.60 -3.54
CA LEU A 153 9.56 22.02 -3.83
C LEU A 153 10.95 22.46 -3.37
N THR A 154 11.68 23.15 -4.22
CA THR A 154 13.00 23.73 -3.91
C THR A 154 12.99 25.22 -4.20
N PHE A 155 13.60 26.01 -3.32
CA PHE A 155 13.58 27.48 -3.32
C PHE A 155 14.98 28.04 -3.11
N TRP A 156 15.31 29.18 -3.74
CA TRP A 156 16.66 29.76 -3.75
C TRP A 156 17.76 28.80 -4.25
N ALA A 157 17.40 27.74 -4.99
CA ALA A 157 18.30 26.70 -5.48
C ALA A 157 18.30 26.63 -7.01
N ASP A 158 19.35 27.17 -7.65
CA ASP A 158 19.43 27.25 -9.12
C ASP A 158 19.81 25.91 -9.77
N PHE A 159 18.90 24.95 -9.76
CA PHE A 159 19.08 23.65 -10.43
C PHE A 159 17.78 23.02 -10.94
N ASN A 160 17.94 22.12 -11.92
CA ASN A 160 16.95 21.13 -12.32
C ASN A 160 17.54 19.75 -12.14
N ASN A 161 16.70 18.80 -11.75
CA ASN A 161 17.07 17.39 -11.65
C ASN A 161 17.38 16.74 -13.02
N ALA A 162 17.89 15.51 -12.94
CA ALA A 162 18.21 14.67 -14.09
C ALA A 162 17.43 13.35 -14.07
N SER A 163 17.51 12.58 -15.16
CA SER A 163 16.96 11.22 -15.19
C SER A 163 17.61 10.35 -14.10
N GLY A 164 16.80 9.62 -13.34
CA GLY A 164 17.26 8.80 -12.20
C GLY A 164 17.51 9.57 -10.90
N ALA A 165 17.19 10.87 -10.81
CA ALA A 165 17.28 11.63 -9.56
C ALA A 165 16.28 11.14 -8.51
N THR A 166 16.78 10.82 -7.32
CA THR A 166 16.00 10.47 -6.12
C THR A 166 15.60 11.71 -5.32
N LEU A 167 14.59 11.58 -4.46
CA LEU A 167 14.17 12.62 -3.51
C LEU A 167 15.37 13.15 -2.71
N GLU A 168 16.17 12.25 -2.14
CA GLU A 168 17.39 12.61 -1.40
C GLU A 168 18.38 13.39 -2.26
N SER A 169 18.65 12.96 -3.50
CA SER A 169 19.60 13.66 -4.38
C SER A 169 19.15 15.09 -4.72
N ASN A 170 17.84 15.32 -4.81
CA ASN A 170 17.28 16.66 -5.02
C ASN A 170 17.34 17.51 -3.74
N ILE A 171 17.10 16.90 -2.57
CA ILE A 171 17.28 17.56 -1.27
C ILE A 171 18.75 17.98 -1.08
N ALA A 172 19.70 17.07 -1.34
CA ALA A 172 21.13 17.33 -1.24
C ALA A 172 21.58 18.44 -2.22
N ALA A 173 21.12 18.41 -3.46
CA ALA A 173 21.43 19.46 -4.44
C ALA A 173 20.90 20.84 -4.01
N ALA A 174 19.70 20.91 -3.44
CA ALA A 174 19.17 22.15 -2.86
C ALA A 174 19.98 22.58 -1.61
N HIS A 175 20.38 21.63 -0.77
CA HIS A 175 21.18 21.87 0.43
C HIS A 175 22.56 22.46 0.11
N ASP A 176 23.29 21.86 -0.84
CA ASP A 176 24.63 22.29 -1.27
C ASP A 176 24.62 23.69 -1.90
N LEU A 177 23.49 24.12 -2.46
CA LEU A 177 23.26 25.46 -2.99
C LEU A 177 22.80 26.48 -1.91
N ALA A 178 22.70 26.06 -0.63
CA ALA A 178 22.09 26.81 0.45
C ALA A 178 20.62 27.25 0.16
N GLY A 179 19.91 26.47 -0.65
CA GLY A 179 18.47 26.61 -0.86
C GLY A 179 17.66 26.12 0.34
N LEU A 180 16.34 26.24 0.22
CA LEU A 180 15.38 25.55 1.08
C LEU A 180 14.60 24.52 0.25
N SER A 181 14.08 23.51 0.93
CA SER A 181 13.25 22.47 0.34
C SER A 181 12.01 22.20 1.19
N GLN A 182 10.94 21.73 0.56
CA GLN A 182 9.69 21.37 1.21
C GLN A 182 9.14 20.11 0.53
N LEU A 183 8.74 19.11 1.33
CA LEU A 183 8.15 17.87 0.83
C LEU A 183 6.75 18.16 0.26
N ALA A 184 6.52 17.83 -1.01
CA ALA A 184 5.27 18.11 -1.70
C ALA A 184 4.34 16.88 -1.65
N HIS A 185 3.07 17.10 -1.26
CA HIS A 185 1.99 16.10 -1.22
C HIS A 185 2.44 14.63 -1.01
N PRO A 186 3.14 14.30 0.10
CA PRO A 186 3.69 12.96 0.31
C PRO A 186 2.62 11.85 0.30
N GLY A 187 1.35 12.16 0.59
CA GLY A 187 0.21 11.26 0.46
C GLY A 187 0.04 10.65 -0.93
N ARG A 188 0.51 11.33 -1.99
CA ARG A 188 0.51 10.84 -3.36
C ARG A 188 1.49 9.69 -3.61
N TYR A 189 2.64 9.69 -2.93
CA TYR A 189 3.72 8.71 -3.10
C TYR A 189 3.67 7.58 -2.08
N THR A 190 3.13 7.86 -0.90
CA THR A 190 2.91 6.89 0.19
C THR A 190 1.59 6.13 0.06
N GLY A 191 0.65 6.67 -0.73
CA GLY A 191 -0.73 6.18 -0.82
C GLY A 191 -1.68 6.78 0.23
N GLY A 192 -1.18 7.56 1.20
CA GLY A 192 -1.97 8.24 2.23
C GLY A 192 -3.08 9.17 1.71
N ARG A 193 -3.07 9.53 0.42
CA ARG A 193 -4.17 10.25 -0.25
C ARG A 193 -5.47 9.45 -0.40
N THR A 194 -5.44 8.12 -0.21
CA THR A 194 -6.62 7.29 -0.42
C THR A 194 -7.73 7.59 0.59
N THR A 195 -8.97 7.60 0.11
CA THR A 195 -10.19 7.79 0.91
C THR A 195 -11.02 6.51 1.02
N SER A 196 -10.45 5.36 0.61
CA SER A 196 -11.07 4.04 0.80
C SER A 196 -11.28 3.74 2.28
N ASN A 197 -12.35 2.97 2.59
CA ASN A 197 -12.74 2.62 3.96
C ASN A 197 -12.82 3.86 4.88
N ASP A 198 -13.53 4.89 4.42
CA ASP A 198 -13.67 6.21 5.07
C ASP A 198 -12.34 6.90 5.43
N GLY A 199 -11.25 6.51 4.75
CA GLY A 199 -9.90 7.04 4.96
C GLY A 199 -9.00 6.20 5.87
N GLU A 200 -9.46 5.05 6.35
CA GLU A 200 -8.67 4.16 7.22
C GLU A 200 -7.45 3.58 6.47
N ASP A 201 -7.63 3.15 5.22
CA ASP A 201 -6.53 2.66 4.38
C ASP A 201 -5.42 3.72 4.23
N GLY A 202 -5.80 5.00 4.15
CA GLY A 202 -4.86 6.12 4.08
C GLY A 202 -4.16 6.39 5.40
N ALA A 203 -4.86 6.24 6.54
CA ALA A 203 -4.27 6.37 7.87
C ALA A 203 -3.22 5.29 8.13
N ILE A 204 -3.50 4.04 7.75
CA ILE A 204 -2.56 2.91 7.85
C ILE A 204 -1.29 3.19 7.01
N LEU A 205 -1.45 3.65 5.77
CA LEU A 205 -0.31 3.95 4.89
C LEU A 205 0.53 5.12 5.38
N SER A 206 -0.10 6.18 5.90
CA SER A 206 0.57 7.33 6.53
C SER A 206 1.17 7.02 7.92
N SER A 207 0.85 5.87 8.51
CA SER A 207 1.43 5.40 9.79
C SER A 207 2.41 4.25 9.62
N ASN A 208 2.70 3.81 8.38
CA ASN A 208 3.69 2.77 8.11
C ASN A 208 5.07 3.21 8.64
N PRO A 209 5.69 2.48 9.59
CA PRO A 209 6.94 2.91 10.22
C PRO A 209 8.09 3.14 9.24
N PHE A 210 8.23 2.32 8.20
CA PHE A 210 9.28 2.51 7.19
C PHE A 210 9.06 3.77 6.35
N THR A 211 7.81 4.12 6.06
CA THR A 211 7.45 5.37 5.41
C THR A 211 7.78 6.58 6.30
N VAL A 212 7.40 6.53 7.58
CA VAL A 212 7.72 7.60 8.55
C VAL A 212 9.23 7.75 8.65
N LYS A 213 9.96 6.65 8.88
CA LYS A 213 11.42 6.62 9.00
C LYS A 213 12.13 7.19 7.77
N LYS A 214 11.67 6.87 6.55
CA LYS A 214 12.22 7.46 5.30
C LYS A 214 12.22 9.00 5.35
N TYR A 215 11.14 9.63 5.83
CA TYR A 215 11.08 11.09 5.90
C TYR A 215 11.84 11.64 7.12
N VAL A 216 11.79 10.96 8.26
CA VAL A 216 12.57 11.32 9.48
C VAL A 216 14.08 11.35 9.17
N ASP A 217 14.61 10.30 8.53
CA ASP A 217 16.03 10.21 8.17
C ASP A 217 16.45 11.36 7.23
N LEU A 218 15.62 11.72 6.25
CA LEU A 218 15.86 12.85 5.35
C LEU A 218 15.82 14.21 6.08
N LEU A 219 14.87 14.40 6.99
CA LEU A 219 14.72 15.63 7.77
C LEU A 219 15.88 15.82 8.75
N GLN A 220 16.35 14.75 9.39
CA GLN A 220 17.52 14.74 10.26
C GLN A 220 18.83 14.98 9.48
N ALA A 221 18.98 14.38 8.30
CA ALA A 221 20.18 14.55 7.47
C ALA A 221 20.29 15.95 6.85
N TYR A 222 19.16 16.59 6.50
CA TYR A 222 19.16 17.85 5.73
C TYR A 222 18.30 18.93 6.38
N SER A 223 18.95 19.89 7.07
CA SER A 223 18.30 21.07 7.67
C SER A 223 17.69 22.05 6.66
N SER A 224 17.98 21.90 5.37
CA SER A 224 17.34 22.67 4.29
C SER A 224 15.89 22.26 4.03
N VAL A 225 15.48 21.05 4.42
CA VAL A 225 14.08 20.62 4.35
C VAL A 225 13.32 21.25 5.51
N VAL A 226 12.59 22.34 5.26
CA VAL A 226 11.94 23.10 6.35
C VAL A 226 10.63 22.46 6.82
N GLY A 227 9.99 21.64 5.99
CA GLY A 227 8.70 21.05 6.33
C GLY A 227 8.06 20.27 5.18
N MET A 228 6.76 20.03 5.32
CA MET A 228 5.95 19.26 4.37
C MET A 228 4.59 19.91 4.13
N GLU A 229 4.01 19.65 2.97
CA GLU A 229 2.60 19.93 2.74
C GLU A 229 1.74 18.98 3.56
N ILE A 230 0.91 19.53 4.44
CA ILE A 230 -0.11 18.78 5.20
C ILE A 230 -1.48 18.83 4.53
N ILE A 231 -1.71 19.85 3.69
CA ILE A 231 -2.88 19.99 2.83
C ILE A 231 -2.41 20.45 1.45
N ASN A 232 -2.82 19.74 0.40
CA ASN A 232 -2.52 20.01 -1.00
C ASN A 232 -3.77 19.80 -1.87
N LYS A 233 -3.98 20.66 -2.89
CA LYS A 233 -4.97 20.44 -3.96
C LYS A 233 -6.40 20.17 -3.46
N LYS A 234 -6.88 21.03 -2.56
CA LYS A 234 -8.22 20.88 -1.91
C LYS A 234 -8.34 19.53 -1.19
N ASP A 235 -7.28 19.18 -0.46
CA ASP A 235 -7.08 17.90 0.23
C ASP A 235 -7.31 16.69 -0.70
N GLY A 236 -6.74 16.75 -1.90
CA GLY A 236 -6.92 15.76 -2.98
C GLY A 236 -5.80 14.73 -3.05
N ASP A 237 -4.56 15.18 -2.90
CA ASP A 237 -3.37 14.34 -2.88
C ASP A 237 -2.76 14.20 -1.46
N SER A 238 -3.42 14.76 -0.44
CA SER A 238 -2.93 14.88 0.95
C SER A 238 -3.82 14.29 2.04
N PHE A 239 -4.88 13.51 1.74
CA PHE A 239 -5.96 13.21 2.70
C PHE A 239 -5.53 12.69 4.09
N SER A 240 -4.39 12.00 4.20
CA SER A 240 -3.83 11.52 5.50
C SER A 240 -2.47 12.13 5.86
N ASP A 241 -2.06 13.23 5.22
CA ASP A 241 -0.73 13.83 5.43
C ASP A 241 -0.57 14.51 6.80
N ARG A 242 -1.67 14.92 7.47
CA ARG A 242 -1.60 15.30 8.90
C ARG A 242 -1.18 14.12 9.79
N ILE A 243 -1.62 12.90 9.49
CA ILE A 243 -1.24 11.69 10.25
C ILE A 243 0.24 11.38 10.03
N LEU A 244 0.71 11.45 8.78
CA LEU A 244 2.13 11.30 8.47
C LEU A 244 2.97 12.38 9.17
N TRP A 245 2.51 13.63 9.17
CA TRP A 245 3.16 14.73 9.87
C TRP A 245 3.21 14.50 11.37
N ASP A 246 2.09 14.16 12.02
CA ASP A 246 2.03 13.86 13.46
C ASP A 246 2.95 12.68 13.84
N ASN A 247 3.10 11.69 12.97
CA ASN A 247 4.02 10.56 13.15
C ASN A 247 5.50 10.93 12.97
N ILE A 248 5.81 11.85 12.06
CA ILE A 248 7.16 12.44 11.94
C ILE A 248 7.46 13.28 13.20
N LEU A 249 6.52 14.13 13.65
CA LEU A 249 6.71 14.98 14.83
C LEU A 249 6.96 14.16 16.11
N LYS A 250 6.33 12.99 16.28
CA LYS A 250 6.63 12.04 17.37
C LYS A 250 8.10 11.60 17.44
N GLN A 251 8.85 11.68 16.33
CA GLN A 251 10.24 11.23 16.21
C GLN A 251 11.25 12.36 15.99
N THR A 252 10.80 13.57 15.63
CA THR A 252 11.69 14.69 15.33
C THR A 252 11.58 15.86 16.31
N MET A 253 10.43 16.08 16.95
CA MET A 253 10.29 17.17 17.92
C MET A 253 10.86 16.77 19.29
N PRO A 254 11.33 17.74 20.10
CA PRO A 254 11.54 19.14 19.75
C PRO A 254 12.84 19.43 18.98
N GLU A 255 13.80 18.51 18.93
CA GLU A 255 15.17 18.73 18.45
C GLU A 255 15.27 19.13 16.98
N ARG A 256 14.35 18.62 16.17
CA ARG A 256 14.25 18.84 14.73
C ARG A 256 12.80 19.19 14.35
N PRO A 257 12.46 20.49 14.35
CA PRO A 257 11.14 20.93 13.93
C PRO A 257 10.86 20.69 12.45
N VAL A 258 9.59 20.43 12.14
CA VAL A 258 9.09 20.10 10.79
C VAL A 258 7.81 20.88 10.55
N TRP A 259 7.87 21.91 9.71
CA TRP A 259 6.77 22.86 9.57
C TRP A 259 5.66 22.35 8.64
N ALA A 260 4.40 22.62 9.01
CA ALA A 260 3.24 22.41 8.18
C ALA A 260 3.10 23.53 7.16
N PHE A 261 2.96 23.15 5.90
CA PHE A 261 2.57 24.03 4.80
C PHE A 261 1.21 23.62 4.24
N SER A 262 0.48 24.59 3.72
CA SER A 262 -0.68 24.36 2.85
C SER A 262 -0.52 25.14 1.55
N ASN A 263 -0.66 24.47 0.41
CA ASN A 263 -0.59 25.10 -0.92
C ASN A 263 -1.62 24.49 -1.88
N ASP A 264 -1.96 25.23 -2.94
CA ASP A 264 -3.02 24.84 -3.87
C ASP A 264 -2.62 23.72 -4.85
N ASP A 265 -1.32 23.52 -5.16
CA ASP A 265 -0.87 22.77 -6.36
C ASP A 265 -1.59 23.29 -7.62
N ALA A 266 -1.59 24.63 -7.78
CA ALA A 266 -2.48 25.30 -8.70
C ALA A 266 -2.06 25.10 -10.16
N HIS A 267 -2.69 24.13 -10.82
CA HIS A 267 -2.56 23.91 -12.28
C HIS A 267 -3.47 24.83 -13.12
N SER A 268 -4.32 25.67 -12.51
CA SER A 268 -5.20 26.60 -13.24
C SER A 268 -5.63 27.79 -12.37
N VAL A 269 -6.12 28.88 -12.99
CA VAL A 269 -6.60 30.08 -12.26
C VAL A 269 -7.70 29.75 -11.24
N GLY A 270 -8.59 28.80 -11.56
CA GLY A 270 -9.69 28.37 -10.67
C GLY A 270 -9.27 27.35 -9.60
N ALA A 271 -7.99 26.99 -9.54
CA ALA A 271 -7.43 26.16 -8.48
C ALA A 271 -6.76 26.99 -7.36
N ILE A 272 -6.48 28.28 -7.60
CA ILE A 272 -5.85 29.18 -6.63
C ILE A 272 -6.84 29.56 -5.52
N GLY A 273 -6.34 29.68 -4.29
CA GLY A 273 -7.00 30.35 -3.17
C GLY A 273 -7.62 29.43 -2.12
N PHE A 274 -7.50 28.11 -2.25
CA PHE A 274 -8.10 27.11 -1.35
C PHE A 274 -7.15 26.66 -0.24
N SER A 275 -5.85 26.74 -0.47
CA SER A 275 -4.78 26.23 0.41
C SER A 275 -3.60 27.20 0.37
N TYR A 276 -3.25 27.81 1.50
CA TYR A 276 -2.22 28.84 1.57
C TYR A 276 -1.61 28.98 2.97
N ASN A 277 -0.59 29.82 3.11
CA ASN A 277 0.12 30.08 4.36
C ASN A 277 -0.02 31.56 4.72
N ILE A 278 -0.04 31.89 6.01
CA ILE A 278 0.00 33.26 6.52
C ILE A 278 1.33 33.48 7.23
N MET A 279 2.24 34.19 6.55
CA MET A 279 3.59 34.49 7.03
C MET A 279 3.54 35.67 8.01
N LEU A 280 4.05 35.48 9.22
CA LEU A 280 4.07 36.50 10.28
C LEU A 280 5.45 37.15 10.27
N MET A 281 5.54 38.37 9.75
CA MET A 281 6.81 39.03 9.41
C MET A 281 6.75 40.54 9.66
N PRO A 282 7.87 41.22 9.96
CA PRO A 282 7.87 42.67 10.11
C PRO A 282 7.60 43.40 8.79
N GLU A 283 8.10 42.88 7.66
CA GLU A 283 7.91 43.45 6.32
C GLU A 283 7.90 42.34 5.25
N ASN A 284 7.21 42.55 4.12
CA ASN A 284 7.20 41.60 2.99
C ASN A 284 8.49 41.67 2.17
N THR A 285 9.53 40.95 2.62
CA THR A 285 10.84 40.85 1.95
C THR A 285 11.27 39.40 1.77
N LEU A 286 12.10 39.10 0.77
CA LEU A 286 12.59 37.74 0.54
C LEU A 286 13.42 37.19 1.71
N GLU A 287 14.11 38.05 2.45
CA GLU A 287 14.86 37.70 3.65
C GLU A 287 13.92 37.28 4.79
N ASN A 288 12.85 38.05 5.01
CA ASN A 288 11.84 37.73 6.02
C ASN A 288 11.05 36.47 5.64
N VAL A 289 10.65 36.30 4.37
CA VAL A 289 9.97 35.08 3.89
C VAL A 289 10.83 33.85 4.16
N ARG A 290 12.12 33.93 3.80
CA ARG A 290 13.06 32.84 4.04
C ARG A 290 13.22 32.54 5.54
N SER A 291 13.42 33.59 6.36
CA SER A 291 13.53 33.47 7.81
C SER A 291 12.28 32.82 8.42
N SER A 292 11.08 33.25 8.00
CA SER A 292 9.80 32.71 8.46
C SER A 292 9.61 31.24 8.07
N MET A 293 9.95 30.87 6.83
CA MET A 293 9.97 29.46 6.40
C MET A 293 10.97 28.60 7.19
N GLN A 294 12.11 29.15 7.62
CA GLN A 294 13.10 28.42 8.41
C GLN A 294 12.70 28.27 9.89
N ASN A 295 12.12 29.32 10.48
CA ASN A 295 11.85 29.40 11.93
C ASN A 295 10.40 29.03 12.30
N GLY A 296 9.50 28.81 11.34
CA GLY A 296 8.11 28.46 11.61
C GLY A 296 7.23 29.66 12.01
N THR A 297 7.63 30.91 11.75
CA THR A 297 6.85 32.11 12.11
C THR A 297 5.69 32.36 11.12
N PHE A 298 4.86 31.34 10.90
CA PHE A 298 3.72 31.39 10.00
C PHE A 298 2.65 30.38 10.45
N TYR A 299 1.48 30.37 9.83
CA TYR A 299 0.49 29.31 10.03
C TYR A 299 -0.13 28.89 8.69
N ALA A 300 -0.55 27.63 8.59
CA ALA A 300 -1.13 27.06 7.37
C ALA A 300 -2.66 27.21 7.40
N VAL A 301 -3.29 27.41 6.24
CA VAL A 301 -4.73 27.69 6.10
C VAL A 301 -5.31 26.90 4.94
N ALA A 302 -6.45 26.25 5.15
CA ALA A 302 -7.18 25.53 4.12
C ALA A 302 -8.70 25.77 4.20
N LEU A 303 -9.30 26.09 3.06
CA LEU A 303 -10.76 26.15 2.87
C LEU A 303 -11.36 24.75 2.65
N VAL A 304 -10.52 23.75 2.36
CA VAL A 304 -10.91 22.35 2.18
C VAL A 304 -9.88 21.44 2.88
N ALA A 305 -10.33 20.76 3.92
CA ALA A 305 -9.60 19.71 4.63
C ALA A 305 -10.61 18.61 4.96
N LYS A 306 -10.68 17.56 4.12
CA LYS A 306 -11.85 16.67 4.06
C LYS A 306 -11.91 15.71 5.24
N ARG A 307 -10.74 15.34 5.80
CA ARG A 307 -10.66 14.49 7.01
C ARG A 307 -11.18 15.24 8.25
N GLU A 308 -10.92 16.53 8.34
CA GLU A 308 -11.24 17.36 9.52
C GLU A 308 -12.61 18.04 9.43
N LEU A 309 -13.05 18.42 8.23
CA LEU A 309 -14.28 19.18 7.98
C LEU A 309 -15.39 18.34 7.32
N GLY A 310 -15.04 17.20 6.72
CA GLY A 310 -15.94 16.34 5.96
C GLY A 310 -15.95 16.63 4.45
N PHE A 311 -16.37 15.64 3.66
CA PHE A 311 -16.39 15.73 2.18
C PHE A 311 -17.38 16.76 1.62
N ASP A 312 -18.48 17.01 2.34
CA ASP A 312 -19.55 17.93 1.92
C ASP A 312 -19.36 19.37 2.45
N PHE A 313 -18.26 19.65 3.14
CA PHE A 313 -17.98 20.99 3.68
C PHE A 313 -17.71 22.00 2.55
N ILE A 314 -18.30 23.18 2.68
CA ILE A 314 -18.10 24.31 1.77
C ILE A 314 -17.76 25.53 2.63
N ALA A 315 -16.58 26.10 2.43
CA ALA A 315 -16.14 27.28 3.17
C ALA A 315 -17.02 28.50 2.84
N GLU A 316 -17.54 29.15 3.89
CA GLU A 316 -18.30 30.39 3.83
C GLU A 316 -17.62 31.50 4.65
N GLY A 317 -17.31 32.63 4.01
CA GLY A 317 -16.68 33.78 4.67
C GLY A 317 -15.15 33.68 4.82
N PRO A 318 -14.54 34.47 5.73
CA PRO A 318 -13.11 34.44 5.99
C PRO A 318 -12.69 33.17 6.72
N ALA A 319 -11.55 32.58 6.33
CA ALA A 319 -10.95 31.47 7.07
C ALA A 319 -10.50 31.90 8.49
N PRO A 320 -10.45 30.96 9.46
CA PRO A 320 -9.93 31.23 10.80
C PRO A 320 -8.58 31.95 10.80
N ALA A 321 -8.47 33.04 11.54
CA ALA A 321 -7.26 33.84 11.62
C ALA A 321 -6.70 33.85 13.04
N ILE A 322 -5.38 33.71 13.19
CA ILE A 322 -4.71 33.80 14.49
C ILE A 322 -4.28 35.25 14.71
N THR A 323 -4.66 35.86 15.84
CA THR A 323 -4.34 37.25 16.17
C THR A 323 -3.30 37.40 17.26
N ASN A 324 -3.16 36.40 18.14
CA ASN A 324 -2.14 36.36 19.19
C ASN A 324 -1.89 34.92 19.65
N ILE A 325 -0.66 34.64 20.07
CA ILE A 325 -0.25 33.40 20.72
C ILE A 325 0.58 33.76 21.95
N ALA A 326 0.09 33.40 23.13
CA ALA A 326 0.80 33.57 24.39
C ALA A 326 1.18 32.20 24.97
N VAL A 327 2.44 32.06 25.41
CA VAL A 327 2.95 30.90 26.14
C VAL A 327 3.34 31.39 27.53
N ASP A 328 2.80 30.75 28.56
CA ASP A 328 3.20 30.96 29.95
C ASP A 328 4.00 29.74 30.43
N GLN A 329 5.30 29.94 30.64
CA GLN A 329 6.21 28.90 31.10
C GLN A 329 6.07 28.63 32.60
N GLU A 330 5.54 29.57 33.41
CA GLU A 330 5.36 29.34 34.86
C GLU A 330 4.10 28.51 35.15
N GLU A 331 3.08 28.63 34.29
CA GLU A 331 1.81 27.89 34.39
C GLU A 331 1.70 26.75 33.35
N ASN A 332 2.79 26.38 32.65
CA ASN A 332 2.84 25.36 31.59
C ASN A 332 1.67 25.47 30.56
N SER A 333 1.31 26.68 30.13
CA SER A 333 0.09 26.89 29.34
C SER A 333 0.30 27.65 28.03
N ILE A 334 -0.57 27.38 27.05
CA ILE A 334 -0.58 28.04 25.75
C ILE A 334 -1.98 28.58 25.47
N THR A 335 -2.09 29.87 25.15
CA THR A 335 -3.34 30.56 24.80
C THR A 335 -3.28 31.09 23.38
N LEU A 336 -4.31 30.80 22.59
CA LEU A 336 -4.53 31.28 21.24
C LEU A 336 -5.72 32.26 21.21
N GLU A 337 -5.51 33.42 20.58
CA GLU A 337 -6.56 34.35 20.21
C GLU A 337 -6.69 34.40 18.69
N GLY A 338 -7.91 34.65 18.20
CA GLY A 338 -8.17 34.69 16.77
C GLY A 338 -9.55 35.23 16.40
N GLU A 339 -9.82 35.24 15.10
CA GLU A 339 -11.09 35.60 14.48
C GLU A 339 -11.60 34.46 13.58
N TYR A 340 -12.91 34.47 13.27
CA TYR A 340 -13.58 33.57 12.32
C TYR A 340 -13.46 32.06 12.63
N PHE A 341 -13.36 31.68 13.91
CA PHE A 341 -13.38 30.29 14.37
C PHE A 341 -14.53 30.02 15.35
N ASP A 342 -15.06 28.80 15.31
CA ASP A 342 -16.06 28.28 16.26
C ASP A 342 -15.41 27.48 17.38
N ARG A 343 -14.30 26.78 17.08
CA ARG A 343 -13.55 25.98 18.04
C ARG A 343 -12.06 25.92 17.74
N ILE A 344 -11.30 25.59 18.76
CA ILE A 344 -9.88 25.25 18.69
C ILE A 344 -9.73 23.84 19.24
N GLU A 345 -9.01 23.00 18.50
CA GLU A 345 -8.62 21.65 18.89
C GLU A 345 -7.11 21.61 19.12
N TRP A 346 -6.68 21.04 20.25
CA TRP A 346 -5.27 20.85 20.60
C TRP A 346 -4.90 19.39 20.38
N ILE A 347 -3.82 19.16 19.63
CA ILE A 347 -3.38 17.84 19.17
C ILE A 347 -1.98 17.56 19.70
N ALA A 348 -1.84 16.42 20.36
CA ALA A 348 -0.56 15.78 20.67
C ALA A 348 -0.62 14.33 20.17
N HIS A 349 0.49 13.81 19.65
CA HIS A 349 0.63 12.40 19.24
C HIS A 349 -0.43 11.92 18.22
N GLY A 350 -0.97 12.82 17.41
CA GLY A 350 -2.04 12.53 16.44
C GLY A 350 -3.44 12.39 17.05
N LYS A 351 -3.63 12.73 18.33
CA LYS A 351 -4.92 12.71 19.04
C LYS A 351 -5.31 14.11 19.48
N ILE A 352 -6.59 14.46 19.36
CA ILE A 352 -7.14 15.67 19.99
C ILE A 352 -7.22 15.40 21.50
N ILE A 353 -6.45 16.15 22.28
CA ILE A 353 -6.38 16.00 23.76
C ILE A 353 -7.26 17.03 24.47
N ALA A 354 -7.33 18.26 23.94
CA ALA A 354 -8.08 19.37 24.53
C ALA A 354 -8.84 20.17 23.47
N THR A 355 -9.82 20.95 23.91
CA THR A 355 -10.51 21.95 23.07
C THR A 355 -10.73 23.24 23.85
N GLY A 356 -10.63 24.37 23.17
CA GLY A 356 -10.74 25.71 23.78
C GLY A 356 -9.54 26.61 23.47
N THR A 357 -9.63 27.88 23.83
CA THR A 357 -8.61 28.90 23.51
C THR A 357 -7.32 28.74 24.28
N THR A 358 -7.34 28.05 25.42
CA THR A 358 -6.17 27.82 26.27
C THR A 358 -6.07 26.33 26.55
N ILE A 359 -4.84 25.80 26.53
CA ILE A 359 -4.51 24.52 27.15
C ILE A 359 -3.50 24.74 28.27
N ASP A 360 -3.72 24.08 29.39
CA ASP A 360 -2.76 23.89 30.48
C ASP A 360 -2.20 22.46 30.31
N LEU A 361 -0.89 22.32 30.13
CA LEU A 361 -0.28 21.00 29.89
C LEU A 361 -0.28 20.11 31.14
N ASN A 362 -0.44 20.69 32.34
CA ASN A 362 -0.53 19.95 33.60
C ASN A 362 -1.82 19.09 33.67
N ASP A 363 -2.87 19.46 32.93
CA ASP A 363 -4.11 18.67 32.83
C ASP A 363 -3.96 17.45 31.90
N TYR A 364 -2.84 17.32 31.18
CA TYR A 364 -2.59 16.34 30.10
C TYR A 364 -1.19 15.70 30.15
N GLU A 365 -0.62 15.53 31.35
CA GLU A 365 0.72 14.94 31.53
C GLU A 365 0.82 13.51 30.95
N GLU A 366 -0.29 12.76 30.90
CA GLU A 366 -0.34 11.40 30.34
C GLU A 366 -0.42 11.37 28.80
N GLU A 367 -0.74 12.48 28.13
CA GLU A 367 -0.92 12.55 26.67
C GLU A 367 0.10 13.43 25.93
N VAL A 368 0.66 14.45 26.59
CA VAL A 368 1.68 15.34 26.02
C VAL A 368 3.08 14.75 26.26
N ARG A 369 3.93 14.69 25.23
CA ARG A 369 5.35 14.30 25.38
C ARG A 369 6.29 15.34 24.78
N ASN A 370 6.47 15.32 23.46
CA ASN A 370 7.54 16.03 22.76
C ASN A 370 7.07 17.18 21.85
N TYR A 371 5.78 17.19 21.49
CA TYR A 371 5.15 18.33 20.81
C TYR A 371 3.68 18.49 21.18
N ILE A 372 3.17 19.69 20.92
CA ILE A 372 1.74 19.97 20.82
C ILE A 372 1.51 20.94 19.64
N ARG A 373 0.36 20.81 18.96
CA ARG A 373 -0.09 21.77 17.93
C ARG A 373 -1.57 22.07 18.11
N ALA A 374 -2.06 23.12 17.44
CA ALA A 374 -3.48 23.43 17.43
C ALA A 374 -4.03 23.62 16.02
N GLN A 375 -5.34 23.45 15.90
CA GLN A 375 -6.09 23.84 14.71
C GLN A 375 -7.36 24.62 15.08
N LEU A 376 -7.57 25.75 14.41
CA LEU A 376 -8.72 26.63 14.53
C LEU A 376 -9.69 26.27 13.40
N ILE A 377 -10.97 26.01 13.72
CA ILE A 377 -11.99 25.60 12.75
C ILE A 377 -13.18 26.55 12.83
N GLY A 378 -13.67 26.99 11.68
CA GLY A 378 -14.90 27.78 11.55
C GLY A 378 -15.52 27.69 10.16
N ASP A 379 -16.61 28.43 9.92
CA ASP A 379 -17.35 28.44 8.64
C ASP A 379 -16.46 28.65 7.41
N GLY A 380 -15.39 29.46 7.51
CA GLY A 380 -14.47 29.73 6.40
C GLY A 380 -13.36 28.68 6.17
N GLY A 381 -13.34 27.58 6.93
CA GLY A 381 -12.35 26.50 6.81
C GLY A 381 -11.55 26.24 8.09
N ILE A 382 -10.27 25.89 7.93
CA ILE A 382 -9.37 25.48 9.01
C ILE A 382 -8.01 26.18 8.90
N SER A 383 -7.41 26.50 10.04
CA SER A 383 -6.04 27.00 10.14
C SER A 383 -5.25 26.18 11.17
N PHE A 384 -4.00 25.87 10.86
CA PHE A 384 -3.11 25.00 11.66
C PHE A 384 -1.91 25.81 12.16
N THR A 385 -1.63 25.75 13.46
CA THR A 385 -0.37 26.28 14.01
C THR A 385 0.80 25.42 13.57
N GLN A 386 2.01 25.98 13.62
CA GLN A 386 3.21 25.17 13.76
C GLN A 386 3.21 24.48 15.14
N PRO A 387 3.90 23.33 15.27
CA PRO A 387 3.99 22.61 16.52
C PRO A 387 4.92 23.34 17.48
N PHE A 388 4.48 23.48 18.72
CA PHE A 388 5.29 23.86 19.86
C PHE A 388 6.09 22.62 20.29
N GLY A 389 7.39 22.78 20.51
CA GLY A 389 8.21 21.72 21.08
C GLY A 389 8.01 21.66 22.59
N ILE A 390 7.98 20.46 23.16
CA ILE A 390 7.82 20.26 24.60
C ILE A 390 9.05 19.48 25.11
N MET A 391 9.74 20.03 26.11
CA MET A 391 10.72 19.29 26.91
C MET A 391 10.21 19.15 28.35
N GLY A 392 10.59 18.06 29.01
CA GLY A 392 10.19 17.75 30.39
C GLY A 392 9.14 16.64 30.52
N GLY A 393 8.37 16.37 29.44
CA GLY A 393 7.49 15.19 29.37
C GLY A 393 8.28 13.88 29.47
N GLU A 394 7.62 12.80 29.88
CA GLU A 394 8.25 11.47 29.90
C GLU A 394 8.77 11.09 28.51
N GLU A 395 9.90 10.38 28.45
CA GLU A 395 10.33 9.74 27.19
C GLU A 395 9.30 8.67 26.81
N ARG A 396 8.84 8.69 25.56
CA ARG A 396 7.95 7.66 25.04
C ARG A 396 8.76 6.44 24.64
N GLU A 397 8.51 5.31 25.30
CA GLU A 397 8.97 4.01 24.83
C GLU A 397 8.36 3.72 23.44
N PRO A 398 9.14 3.18 22.48
CA PRO A 398 8.62 2.82 21.16
C PRO A 398 7.49 1.79 21.26
N GLU A 399 6.42 2.00 20.51
CA GLU A 399 5.21 1.17 20.59
C GLU A 399 5.03 0.31 19.34
N LEU A 400 4.46 -0.88 19.48
CA LEU A 400 4.02 -1.70 18.34
C LEU A 400 3.05 -0.90 17.46
N GLU A 401 3.41 -0.70 16.19
CA GLU A 401 2.61 0.09 15.23
C GLU A 401 2.08 -0.78 14.10
N VAL A 402 2.85 -1.77 13.66
CA VAL A 402 2.46 -2.70 12.58
C VAL A 402 2.79 -4.13 12.99
N ALA A 403 1.86 -5.04 12.69
CA ALA A 403 2.14 -6.47 12.62
C ALA A 403 2.18 -6.89 11.14
N VAL A 404 3.20 -7.64 10.74
CA VAL A 404 3.31 -8.20 9.38
C VAL A 404 3.06 -9.70 9.43
N LEU A 405 2.01 -10.16 8.76
CA LEU A 405 1.65 -11.56 8.59
C LEU A 405 2.17 -12.07 7.25
N ALA A 406 2.96 -13.15 7.31
CA ALA A 406 3.41 -13.92 6.16
C ALA A 406 3.08 -15.41 6.34
N ALA A 407 3.26 -16.19 5.28
CA ALA A 407 2.99 -17.63 5.25
C ALA A 407 4.04 -18.37 4.41
N ASP A 408 4.39 -19.61 4.79
CA ASP A 408 5.32 -20.46 4.03
C ASP A 408 4.71 -21.10 2.75
N GLY A 409 3.45 -20.76 2.45
CA GLY A 409 2.72 -21.16 1.24
C GLY A 409 1.47 -20.31 1.04
N ASN A 410 0.92 -20.32 -0.18
CA ASN A 410 -0.29 -19.57 -0.57
C ASN A 410 -1.42 -20.47 -1.13
N ASN A 411 -1.24 -21.79 -1.12
CA ASN A 411 -2.22 -22.76 -1.58
C ASN A 411 -2.14 -24.05 -0.75
N ILE A 412 -3.28 -24.63 -0.36
CA ILE A 412 -3.37 -25.90 0.36
C ILE A 412 -4.49 -26.78 -0.23
N ASN A 413 -4.17 -28.05 -0.51
CA ASN A 413 -5.17 -29.05 -0.90
C ASN A 413 -5.80 -29.65 0.38
N SER A 414 -7.08 -29.98 0.33
CA SER A 414 -7.84 -30.63 1.40
C SER A 414 -7.32 -32.02 1.79
N ASP A 415 -6.52 -32.69 0.94
CA ASP A 415 -5.79 -33.92 1.28
C ASP A 415 -4.33 -33.69 1.74
N ALA A 416 -3.88 -32.44 1.89
CA ALA A 416 -2.52 -32.11 2.27
C ALA A 416 -2.14 -32.62 3.67
N LYS A 417 -1.07 -33.43 3.73
CA LYS A 417 -0.54 -33.99 4.98
C LYS A 417 0.26 -32.98 5.84
N LYS A 418 0.57 -31.79 5.30
CA LYS A 418 1.28 -30.69 5.99
C LYS A 418 0.45 -29.41 5.86
N GLY A 419 0.28 -28.68 6.96
CA GLY A 419 -0.29 -27.33 6.96
C GLY A 419 0.68 -26.25 6.45
N ILE A 420 0.15 -25.05 6.26
CA ILE A 420 0.92 -23.83 5.97
C ILE A 420 1.28 -23.16 7.30
N GLN A 421 2.54 -22.78 7.48
CA GLN A 421 3.02 -22.06 8.66
C GLN A 421 2.84 -20.56 8.46
N LEU A 422 2.09 -19.91 9.35
CA LEU A 422 2.07 -18.46 9.48
C LEU A 422 3.26 -17.96 10.29
N THR A 423 3.77 -16.79 9.95
CA THR A 423 4.78 -16.05 10.71
C THR A 423 4.32 -14.62 10.91
N LEU A 424 4.47 -14.09 12.12
CA LEU A 424 4.20 -12.70 12.45
C LEU A 424 5.50 -11.99 12.85
N GLU A 425 5.66 -10.76 12.37
CA GLU A 425 6.71 -9.84 12.80
C GLU A 425 6.06 -8.58 13.36
N GLY A 426 6.49 -8.13 14.55
CA GLY A 426 6.07 -6.85 15.11
C GLY A 426 7.07 -5.75 14.75
N ILE A 427 6.56 -4.58 14.40
CA ILE A 427 7.35 -3.42 14.02
C ILE A 427 6.89 -2.23 14.86
N LEU A 428 7.83 -1.64 15.58
CA LEU A 428 7.62 -0.43 16.37
C LEU A 428 7.44 0.76 15.45
N ASP A 429 6.84 1.84 15.94
CA ASP A 429 6.69 3.09 15.19
C ASP A 429 8.03 3.72 14.77
N THR A 430 9.12 3.41 15.49
CA THR A 430 10.52 3.72 15.12
C THR A 430 11.05 2.94 13.91
N ALA A 431 10.25 2.05 13.33
CA ALA A 431 10.60 1.08 12.29
C ALA A 431 11.64 0.02 12.70
N GLU A 432 11.77 -0.22 14.01
CA GLU A 432 12.55 -1.32 14.56
C GLU A 432 11.68 -2.58 14.73
N TYR A 433 12.25 -3.76 14.45
CA TYR A 433 11.57 -5.03 14.69
C TYR A 433 11.58 -5.36 16.19
N VAL A 434 10.40 -5.67 16.75
CA VAL A 434 10.23 -6.07 18.14
C VAL A 434 9.89 -7.55 18.25
N ASN A 435 10.38 -8.20 19.30
CA ASN A 435 9.97 -9.56 19.63
C ASN A 435 8.54 -9.55 20.17
N ILE A 436 7.63 -10.22 19.45
CA ILE A 436 6.20 -10.36 19.80
C ILE A 436 5.85 -11.74 20.39
N GLU A 437 6.83 -12.52 20.85
CA GLU A 437 6.60 -13.80 21.57
C GLU A 437 5.71 -13.66 22.82
N SER A 438 5.64 -12.46 23.41
CA SER A 438 4.76 -12.12 24.54
C SER A 438 3.43 -11.49 24.14
N ALA A 439 3.18 -11.24 22.85
CA ALA A 439 1.95 -10.62 22.39
C ALA A 439 0.78 -11.62 22.39
N GLU A 440 -0.43 -11.14 22.69
CA GLU A 440 -1.65 -11.91 22.46
C GLU A 440 -2.00 -11.82 20.97
N VAL A 441 -2.09 -12.97 20.29
CA VAL A 441 -2.37 -13.06 18.85
C VAL A 441 -3.71 -13.75 18.63
N GLU A 442 -4.65 -13.07 17.97
CA GLU A 442 -5.90 -13.66 17.50
C GLU A 442 -5.93 -13.67 15.96
N TYR A 443 -5.80 -14.86 15.38
CA TYR A 443 -5.96 -15.04 13.94
C TYR A 443 -7.43 -14.95 13.54
N ARG A 444 -7.70 -14.18 12.48
CA ARG A 444 -9.00 -13.98 11.86
C ARG A 444 -8.95 -14.51 10.43
N MET A 445 -10.08 -15.00 9.93
CA MET A 445 -10.18 -15.44 8.54
C MET A 445 -11.59 -15.22 7.97
N ASP A 446 -11.70 -15.15 6.65
CA ASP A 446 -12.96 -15.11 5.91
C ASP A 446 -12.81 -15.89 4.59
N PRO A 447 -13.62 -16.93 4.33
CA PRO A 447 -14.65 -17.54 5.20
C PRO A 447 -14.07 -18.33 6.38
N THR A 448 -14.84 -18.41 7.48
CA THR A 448 -14.42 -19.01 8.77
C THR A 448 -14.55 -20.52 8.88
N ASP A 449 -15.14 -21.20 7.89
CA ASP A 449 -15.48 -22.63 7.96
C ASP A 449 -14.54 -23.54 7.15
N ILE A 450 -13.72 -23.00 6.25
CA ILE A 450 -12.85 -23.80 5.36
C ILE A 450 -11.53 -24.20 6.03
N LEU A 451 -10.89 -23.28 6.76
CA LEU A 451 -9.59 -23.48 7.37
C LEU A 451 -9.68 -23.46 8.91
N ALA A 452 -8.74 -24.14 9.56
CA ALA A 452 -8.46 -24.03 10.97
C ALA A 452 -7.02 -23.56 11.16
N ILE A 453 -6.81 -22.61 12.08
CA ILE A 453 -5.48 -22.07 12.42
C ILE A 453 -5.21 -22.43 13.88
N SER A 454 -4.08 -23.08 14.15
CA SER A 454 -3.64 -23.40 15.51
C SER A 454 -3.01 -22.20 16.22
N ALA A 455 -2.82 -22.29 17.54
CA ALA A 455 -2.20 -21.23 18.33
C ALA A 455 -0.73 -20.95 17.95
N ASP A 456 -0.03 -21.94 17.39
CA ASP A 456 1.30 -21.84 16.79
C ASP A 456 1.28 -21.45 15.30
N GLY A 457 0.14 -20.98 14.79
CA GLY A 457 0.01 -20.41 13.44
C GLY A 457 0.00 -21.42 12.31
N ILE A 458 -0.28 -22.71 12.57
CA ILE A 458 -0.38 -23.72 11.51
C ILE A 458 -1.79 -23.71 10.93
N VAL A 459 -1.91 -23.37 9.66
CA VAL A 459 -3.13 -23.41 8.86
C VAL A 459 -3.34 -24.83 8.32
N THR A 460 -4.53 -25.39 8.56
CA THR A 460 -4.95 -26.71 8.07
C THR A 460 -6.35 -26.62 7.49
N VAL A 461 -6.71 -27.53 6.57
CA VAL A 461 -8.07 -27.58 6.04
C VAL A 461 -9.00 -28.22 7.06
N GLN A 462 -10.09 -27.51 7.40
CA GLN A 462 -11.12 -27.99 8.32
C GLN A 462 -12.27 -28.68 7.56
N HIS A 463 -12.67 -28.12 6.41
CA HIS A 463 -13.68 -28.71 5.53
C HIS A 463 -13.21 -28.63 4.07
N ASP A 464 -13.35 -29.74 3.35
CA ASP A 464 -13.08 -29.87 1.92
C ASP A 464 -14.07 -28.99 1.12
N PRO A 465 -13.60 -27.94 0.40
CA PRO A 465 -14.48 -27.05 -0.32
C PRO A 465 -15.01 -27.74 -1.59
N ILE A 466 -16.18 -27.31 -2.08
CA ILE A 466 -16.80 -27.89 -3.28
C ILE A 466 -16.05 -27.47 -4.56
N GLU A 467 -15.45 -26.29 -4.54
CA GLU A 467 -14.65 -25.70 -5.60
C GLU A 467 -13.45 -24.94 -5.01
N ASN A 468 -12.54 -24.47 -5.85
CA ASN A 468 -11.39 -23.68 -5.40
C ASN A 468 -11.84 -22.42 -4.67
N GLN A 469 -11.39 -22.21 -3.43
CA GLN A 469 -11.84 -21.12 -2.59
C GLN A 469 -10.66 -20.36 -1.99
N ASN A 470 -10.62 -19.03 -2.18
CA ASN A 470 -9.68 -18.19 -1.46
C ASN A 470 -10.20 -17.91 -0.05
N VAL A 471 -9.33 -18.02 0.94
CA VAL A 471 -9.58 -17.65 2.32
C VAL A 471 -8.62 -16.53 2.69
N ALA A 472 -9.18 -15.36 3.02
CA ALA A 472 -8.43 -14.24 3.56
C ALA A 472 -8.05 -14.53 5.02
N ILE A 473 -6.81 -14.25 5.43
CA ILE A 473 -6.33 -14.42 6.81
C ILE A 473 -5.61 -13.14 7.25
N TRP A 474 -5.89 -12.67 8.45
CA TRP A 474 -5.14 -11.60 9.13
C TRP A 474 -5.01 -11.91 10.63
N ALA A 475 -4.21 -11.14 11.36
CA ALA A 475 -4.08 -11.24 12.81
C ALA A 475 -4.45 -9.92 13.48
N GLU A 476 -5.04 -10.01 14.66
CA GLU A 476 -5.05 -8.94 15.66
C GLU A 476 -3.95 -9.28 16.68
N VAL A 477 -2.98 -8.38 16.85
CA VAL A 477 -1.78 -8.60 17.69
C VAL A 477 -1.77 -7.54 18.78
N THR A 478 -1.81 -7.96 20.03
CA THR A 478 -1.82 -7.07 21.21
C THR A 478 -0.53 -7.22 21.99
N LEU A 479 0.27 -6.14 22.03
CA LEU A 479 1.47 -6.03 22.86
C LEU A 479 1.32 -4.83 23.78
N GLU A 480 1.53 -5.03 25.09
CA GLU A 480 1.51 -3.96 26.10
C GLU A 480 0.26 -3.05 25.97
N GLU A 481 -0.91 -3.68 25.98
CA GLU A 481 -2.25 -3.08 25.84
C GLU A 481 -2.57 -2.44 24.47
N LYS A 482 -1.61 -2.30 23.56
CA LYS A 482 -1.83 -1.80 22.19
C LYS A 482 -2.11 -2.95 21.21
N THR A 483 -3.34 -2.98 20.69
CA THR A 483 -3.75 -3.90 19.61
C THR A 483 -3.54 -3.27 18.24
N VAL A 484 -2.81 -3.95 17.36
CA VAL A 484 -2.67 -3.60 15.94
C VAL A 484 -3.21 -4.72 15.06
N ARG A 485 -3.74 -4.37 13.88
CA ARG A 485 -4.19 -5.34 12.86
C ARG A 485 -3.06 -5.56 11.85
N SER A 486 -2.80 -6.82 11.49
CA SER A 486 -1.82 -7.14 10.45
C SER A 486 -2.35 -6.86 9.04
N ASN A 487 -1.46 -6.92 8.05
CA ASN A 487 -1.87 -7.12 6.66
C ASN A 487 -2.68 -8.42 6.52
N THR A 488 -3.52 -8.46 5.48
CA THR A 488 -4.26 -9.66 5.07
C THR A 488 -3.46 -10.43 4.03
N ILE A 489 -3.40 -11.76 4.16
CA ILE A 489 -2.92 -12.70 3.14
C ILE A 489 -4.10 -13.51 2.58
N SER A 490 -3.94 -14.11 1.40
CA SER A 490 -4.94 -15.01 0.81
C SER A 490 -4.34 -16.41 0.63
N ILE A 491 -4.99 -17.41 1.20
CA ILE A 491 -4.68 -18.83 0.98
C ILE A 491 -5.73 -19.41 0.03
N LEU A 492 -5.29 -19.92 -1.12
CA LEU A 492 -6.14 -20.74 -1.97
C LEU A 492 -6.33 -22.12 -1.29
N VAL A 493 -7.56 -22.62 -1.29
CA VAL A 493 -7.89 -23.96 -0.82
C VAL A 493 -8.47 -24.74 -1.98
N THR A 494 -7.87 -25.88 -2.31
CA THR A 494 -8.35 -26.76 -3.39
C THR A 494 -9.06 -28.00 -2.84
N PRO A 495 -10.09 -28.51 -3.54
CA PRO A 495 -10.75 -29.76 -3.15
C PRO A 495 -9.80 -30.95 -3.15
N ALA A 496 -10.10 -31.98 -2.37
CA ALA A 496 -9.31 -33.22 -2.33
C ALA A 496 -9.14 -33.84 -3.74
N GLY A 497 -7.92 -34.26 -4.06
CA GLY A 497 -7.57 -34.75 -5.40
C GLY A 497 -7.55 -33.68 -6.49
N GLN A 498 -7.46 -32.38 -6.15
CA GLN A 498 -7.32 -31.29 -7.13
C GLN A 498 -6.17 -30.35 -6.76
N ILE A 499 -5.30 -30.04 -7.73
CA ILE A 499 -4.25 -29.02 -7.57
C ILE A 499 -4.31 -27.98 -8.69
N VAL A 500 -3.92 -26.75 -8.34
CA VAL A 500 -3.72 -25.65 -9.29
C VAL A 500 -2.38 -25.01 -8.99
N VAL A 501 -1.51 -24.95 -10.00
CA VAL A 501 -0.12 -24.49 -9.86
C VAL A 501 0.19 -23.49 -10.96
N PRO A 502 0.52 -22.22 -10.63
CA PRO A 502 1.02 -21.25 -11.59
C PRO A 502 2.49 -21.48 -11.95
N VAL A 503 2.94 -20.87 -13.03
CA VAL A 503 4.38 -20.57 -13.22
C VAL A 503 4.80 -19.54 -12.16
N ILE A 504 5.90 -19.82 -11.44
CA ILE A 504 6.36 -19.01 -10.28
C ILE A 504 7.80 -18.48 -10.42
N ASN A 505 8.43 -18.65 -11.57
CA ASN A 505 9.81 -18.27 -11.84
C ASN A 505 10.02 -18.04 -13.34
N GLY A 506 10.78 -17.03 -13.76
CA GLY A 506 11.10 -16.78 -15.17
C GLY A 506 11.92 -17.87 -15.87
N MET A 507 12.47 -18.83 -15.12
CA MET A 507 13.10 -20.04 -15.67
C MET A 507 12.13 -21.22 -15.81
N ASP A 508 10.84 -21.00 -15.54
CA ASP A 508 9.75 -21.96 -15.69
C ASP A 508 8.84 -21.68 -16.89
N ASP A 509 8.95 -20.55 -17.58
CA ASP A 509 8.40 -20.33 -18.93
C ASP A 509 9.46 -19.79 -19.90
N VAL A 510 9.27 -20.02 -21.20
CA VAL A 510 10.26 -19.66 -22.22
C VAL A 510 9.67 -19.63 -23.63
N GLU A 511 10.24 -18.77 -24.47
CA GLU A 511 10.08 -18.82 -25.92
C GLU A 511 11.39 -19.27 -26.59
N GLU A 512 11.40 -20.45 -27.21
CA GLU A 512 12.55 -20.90 -28.00
C GLU A 512 12.37 -20.57 -29.49
N ARG A 513 13.26 -19.72 -30.04
CA ARG A 513 13.25 -19.38 -31.47
C ARG A 513 13.79 -20.53 -32.34
N ILE A 514 12.96 -21.05 -33.24
CA ILE A 514 13.24 -22.25 -34.05
C ILE A 514 14.48 -22.09 -34.97
N SER A 515 14.80 -20.86 -35.42
CA SER A 515 15.86 -20.63 -36.41
C SER A 515 17.28 -20.92 -35.92
N ASP A 516 17.52 -20.76 -34.62
CA ASP A 516 18.86 -20.77 -34.01
C ASP A 516 18.86 -21.20 -32.53
N GLY A 517 17.71 -21.63 -31.99
CA GLY A 517 17.56 -22.16 -30.64
C GLY A 517 17.65 -21.11 -29.54
N TYR A 518 17.58 -19.81 -29.86
CA TYR A 518 17.65 -18.75 -28.85
C TYR A 518 16.50 -18.89 -27.85
N MET A 519 16.85 -19.04 -26.56
CA MET A 519 15.92 -19.14 -25.45
C MET A 519 15.64 -17.73 -24.90
N TYR A 520 14.40 -17.25 -25.02
CA TYR A 520 13.99 -15.96 -24.49
C TYR A 520 13.29 -16.18 -23.12
N MET A 521 14.05 -15.94 -22.06
CA MET A 521 13.73 -16.30 -20.66
C MET A 521 13.12 -15.16 -19.84
N ASN A 522 12.73 -14.05 -20.49
CA ASN A 522 12.37 -12.82 -19.80
C ASN A 522 11.43 -11.93 -20.63
N SER A 523 10.59 -12.56 -21.46
CA SER A 523 9.54 -11.89 -22.21
C SER A 523 8.38 -11.56 -21.28
N SER A 524 7.72 -10.42 -21.46
CA SER A 524 6.47 -10.11 -20.73
C SER A 524 5.31 -11.02 -21.14
N ASP A 525 5.39 -11.53 -22.36
CA ASP A 525 4.35 -12.18 -23.13
C ASP A 525 4.86 -13.48 -23.78
N LEU A 526 3.94 -14.42 -24.01
CA LEU A 526 4.16 -15.68 -24.71
C LEU A 526 3.30 -15.69 -25.99
N GLU A 527 3.86 -15.38 -27.16
CA GLU A 527 3.10 -15.49 -28.41
C GLU A 527 3.13 -16.93 -28.91
N ILE A 528 2.02 -17.63 -28.68
CA ILE A 528 1.95 -19.07 -28.90
C ILE A 528 2.18 -19.41 -30.38
N THR A 529 3.39 -19.90 -30.63
CA THR A 529 4.05 -20.31 -31.89
C THR A 529 4.68 -19.24 -32.79
N HIS A 530 4.38 -17.94 -32.65
CA HIS A 530 4.96 -16.92 -33.55
C HIS A 530 4.92 -15.46 -33.03
N ASP A 531 6.10 -14.84 -32.90
CA ASP A 531 6.28 -13.38 -32.73
C ASP A 531 6.71 -12.72 -34.04
N GLY A 532 5.82 -11.91 -34.62
CA GLY A 532 6.09 -10.94 -35.70
C GLY A 532 6.55 -11.52 -37.05
N SER A 533 7.75 -12.07 -37.09
CA SER A 533 8.29 -12.84 -38.23
C SER A 533 9.13 -14.05 -37.79
N ARG A 534 9.04 -14.46 -36.53
CA ARG A 534 9.86 -15.48 -35.88
C ARG A 534 8.95 -16.63 -35.46
N ASN A 535 9.24 -17.84 -35.92
CA ASN A 535 8.56 -19.02 -35.40
C ASN A 535 9.25 -19.47 -34.11
N GLN A 536 8.46 -19.83 -33.11
CA GLN A 536 8.94 -20.22 -31.79
C GLN A 536 8.18 -21.40 -31.20
N ILE A 537 8.77 -21.98 -30.15
CA ILE A 537 8.20 -23.05 -29.35
C ILE A 537 8.03 -22.50 -27.95
N ILE A 538 6.83 -22.57 -27.39
CA ILE A 538 6.59 -22.13 -26.02
C ILE A 538 6.83 -23.30 -25.07
N GLY A 539 7.58 -23.04 -24.00
CA GLY A 539 7.75 -23.93 -22.86
C GLY A 539 7.04 -23.37 -21.65
N THR A 540 6.36 -24.23 -20.89
CA THR A 540 5.83 -23.91 -19.56
C THR A 540 6.15 -25.06 -18.62
N ARG A 541 6.58 -24.77 -17.40
CA ARG A 541 7.00 -25.72 -16.37
C ARG A 541 6.23 -25.42 -15.09
N PHE A 542 5.74 -26.47 -14.47
CA PHE A 542 4.99 -26.38 -13.22
C PHE A 542 5.68 -27.25 -12.19
N GLN A 543 6.13 -26.65 -11.10
CA GLN A 543 6.91 -27.29 -10.03
C GLN A 543 6.11 -27.41 -8.73
N ALA A 544 6.62 -28.19 -7.76
CA ALA A 544 5.92 -28.50 -6.52
C ALA A 544 4.55 -29.17 -6.75
N LEU A 545 4.45 -30.06 -7.76
CA LEU A 545 3.20 -30.76 -8.07
C LEU A 545 2.93 -31.84 -7.00
N MET A 546 2.03 -31.53 -6.07
CA MET A 546 1.58 -32.44 -5.01
C MET A 546 0.64 -33.52 -5.56
N ILE A 547 1.16 -34.37 -6.45
CA ILE A 547 0.49 -35.52 -7.04
C ILE A 547 1.14 -36.80 -6.47
N PRO A 548 0.41 -37.62 -5.70
CA PRO A 548 0.95 -38.87 -5.17
C PRO A 548 1.35 -39.87 -6.26
N GLU A 549 2.36 -40.70 -5.96
CA GLU A 549 2.76 -41.84 -6.79
C GLU A 549 1.55 -42.76 -7.06
N GLY A 550 1.36 -43.17 -8.32
CA GLY A 550 0.25 -44.04 -8.73
C GLY A 550 -1.14 -43.37 -8.78
N ALA A 551 -1.22 -42.03 -8.68
CA ALA A 551 -2.47 -41.30 -8.88
C ALA A 551 -2.99 -41.45 -10.32
N LYS A 552 -4.30 -41.65 -10.47
CA LYS A 552 -4.99 -41.64 -11.76
C LYS A 552 -5.43 -40.22 -12.09
N ILE A 553 -4.89 -39.62 -13.14
CA ILE A 553 -5.26 -38.29 -13.62
C ILE A 553 -6.60 -38.37 -14.36
N VAL A 554 -7.58 -37.60 -13.89
CA VAL A 554 -8.94 -37.54 -14.45
C VAL A 554 -9.04 -36.39 -15.47
N GLU A 555 -8.47 -35.24 -15.11
CA GLU A 555 -8.46 -34.05 -15.94
C GLU A 555 -7.16 -33.29 -15.70
N ALA A 556 -6.58 -32.72 -16.74
CA ALA A 556 -5.55 -31.69 -16.62
C ALA A 556 -5.70 -30.66 -17.72
N TYR A 557 -5.38 -29.39 -17.48
CA TYR A 557 -5.32 -28.36 -18.52
C TYR A 557 -4.45 -27.19 -18.07
N ILE A 558 -3.90 -26.46 -19.04
CA ILE A 558 -3.29 -25.15 -18.79
C ILE A 558 -4.36 -24.08 -19.06
N GLN A 559 -4.55 -23.19 -18.10
CA GLN A 559 -5.30 -21.96 -18.25
C GLN A 559 -4.30 -20.83 -18.51
N PHE A 560 -4.44 -20.16 -19.65
CA PHE A 560 -3.73 -18.93 -19.96
C PHE A 560 -4.58 -17.70 -19.60
N THR A 561 -3.90 -16.56 -19.46
CA THR A 561 -4.49 -15.22 -19.36
C THR A 561 -4.08 -14.44 -20.60
N VAL A 562 -4.98 -13.69 -21.23
CA VAL A 562 -4.64 -12.86 -22.41
C VAL A 562 -3.77 -11.68 -21.99
N ASP A 563 -2.59 -11.52 -22.61
CA ASP A 563 -1.85 -10.25 -22.54
C ASP A 563 -2.45 -9.26 -23.55
N GLU A 564 -2.36 -9.55 -24.86
CA GLU A 564 -2.80 -8.61 -25.88
C GLU A 564 -3.77 -9.16 -26.95
N ASN A 565 -4.67 -8.27 -27.40
CA ASN A 565 -5.72 -8.57 -28.37
C ASN A 565 -5.46 -8.03 -29.78
N LYS A 566 -4.21 -7.61 -30.10
CA LYS A 566 -3.86 -7.07 -31.42
C LYS A 566 -4.01 -8.14 -32.51
N ASP A 567 -4.42 -7.73 -33.73
CA ASP A 567 -4.61 -8.66 -34.88
C ASP A 567 -3.33 -9.44 -35.23
N SER A 568 -2.16 -8.80 -35.12
CA SER A 568 -0.84 -9.43 -35.32
C SER A 568 -0.50 -10.51 -34.29
N LYS A 569 -1.26 -10.57 -33.21
CA LYS A 569 -1.08 -11.44 -32.04
C LYS A 569 -2.28 -12.39 -31.86
N ASN A 570 -3.17 -12.42 -32.86
CA ASN A 570 -4.34 -13.27 -32.98
C ASN A 570 -4.46 -13.80 -34.42
N ILE A 571 -3.57 -14.72 -34.80
CA ILE A 571 -3.44 -15.24 -36.16
C ILE A 571 -4.11 -16.61 -36.28
N ASP A 572 -4.85 -16.82 -37.37
CA ASP A 572 -5.52 -18.07 -37.71
C ASP A 572 -4.97 -18.66 -39.02
N PRO A 573 -5.02 -20.00 -39.23
CA PRO A 573 -5.56 -21.00 -38.31
C PRO A 573 -4.63 -21.23 -37.11
N PHE A 574 -5.21 -21.24 -35.91
CA PHE A 574 -4.51 -21.69 -34.70
C PHE A 574 -4.57 -23.22 -34.61
N ASN A 575 -3.41 -23.86 -34.59
CA ASN A 575 -3.26 -25.31 -34.53
C ASN A 575 -1.91 -25.67 -33.91
N VAL A 576 -1.94 -26.16 -32.67
CA VAL A 576 -0.79 -26.33 -31.79
C VAL A 576 -0.80 -27.72 -31.18
N ASP A 577 0.27 -28.47 -31.38
CA ASP A 577 0.52 -29.74 -30.71
C ASP A 577 1.20 -29.49 -29.36
N ILE A 578 0.63 -30.08 -28.32
CA ILE A 578 1.09 -30.00 -26.93
C ILE A 578 1.67 -31.36 -26.54
N HIS A 579 2.89 -31.33 -26.02
CA HIS A 579 3.61 -32.48 -25.48
C HIS A 579 3.99 -32.20 -24.02
N ALA A 580 4.14 -33.24 -23.19
CA ALA A 580 4.86 -33.14 -21.92
C ALA A 580 6.29 -33.70 -22.07
N GLU A 581 7.24 -33.21 -21.28
CA GLU A 581 8.59 -33.76 -21.23
C GLU A 581 8.57 -35.16 -20.59
N LYS A 582 9.26 -36.13 -21.23
CA LYS A 582 9.31 -37.53 -20.78
C LYS A 582 10.42 -37.74 -19.74
N ILE A 583 10.27 -37.09 -18.59
CA ILE A 583 11.12 -37.23 -17.41
C ILE A 583 10.27 -37.07 -16.14
N SER A 584 10.55 -37.87 -15.10
CA SER A 584 9.76 -37.87 -13.86
C SER A 584 9.95 -36.64 -12.97
N ASP A 585 11.01 -35.86 -13.15
CA ASP A 585 11.18 -34.53 -12.57
C ASP A 585 11.85 -33.63 -13.61
N SER A 586 11.11 -32.67 -14.15
CA SER A 586 11.60 -31.81 -15.21
C SER A 586 12.53 -30.72 -14.66
N PRO A 587 13.73 -30.51 -15.23
CA PRO A 587 14.60 -29.41 -14.85
C PRO A 587 14.08 -28.06 -15.39
N MET A 588 14.37 -26.98 -14.67
CA MET A 588 14.20 -25.60 -15.16
C MET A 588 14.83 -25.40 -16.54
N PHE A 589 14.33 -24.42 -17.29
CA PHE A 589 14.96 -24.01 -18.54
C PHE A 589 16.33 -23.38 -18.27
N THR A 590 17.21 -23.41 -19.27
CA THR A 590 18.50 -22.69 -19.26
C THR A 590 18.62 -21.83 -20.51
N THR A 591 19.54 -20.87 -20.49
CA THR A 591 19.86 -20.03 -21.67
C THR A 591 20.67 -20.77 -22.74
N ASP A 592 20.89 -22.09 -22.60
CA ASP A 592 21.62 -22.87 -23.60
C ASP A 592 20.75 -23.01 -24.87
N PRO A 593 21.29 -22.77 -26.07
CA PRO A 593 20.50 -22.86 -27.28
C PRO A 593 19.85 -24.25 -27.46
N TYR A 594 18.58 -24.25 -27.84
CA TYR A 594 17.75 -25.45 -28.04
C TYR A 594 17.39 -26.23 -26.76
N ASN A 595 17.44 -25.61 -25.56
CA ASN A 595 17.14 -26.27 -24.29
C ASN A 595 15.73 -26.89 -24.20
N LEU A 596 14.74 -26.39 -24.94
CA LEU A 596 13.38 -26.94 -24.96
C LEU A 596 13.18 -27.91 -26.14
N SER A 597 13.66 -27.57 -27.34
CA SER A 597 13.42 -28.38 -28.54
C SER A 597 14.16 -29.71 -28.54
N THR A 598 15.29 -29.81 -27.84
CA THR A 598 16.11 -31.04 -27.71
C THR A 598 15.70 -31.96 -26.56
N ARG A 599 14.76 -31.55 -25.70
CA ARG A 599 14.19 -32.42 -24.66
C ARG A 599 13.47 -33.63 -25.28
N SER A 600 13.34 -34.71 -24.52
CA SER A 600 12.56 -35.88 -24.91
C SER A 600 11.11 -35.71 -24.47
N PHE A 601 10.15 -36.08 -25.31
CA PHE A 601 8.73 -35.82 -25.08
C PHE A 601 7.90 -37.11 -25.01
N THR A 602 6.70 -37.00 -24.43
CA THR A 602 5.69 -38.06 -24.33
C THR A 602 5.32 -38.65 -25.69
N GLU A 603 4.82 -39.88 -25.69
CA GLU A 603 4.35 -40.55 -26.92
C GLU A 603 2.97 -40.06 -27.34
N ASN A 604 2.10 -39.74 -26.38
CA ASN A 604 0.87 -39.01 -26.63
C ASN A 604 1.15 -37.53 -26.92
N ILE A 605 0.26 -36.96 -27.73
CA ILE A 605 0.25 -35.55 -28.16
C ILE A 605 -1.20 -35.08 -28.06
N VAL A 606 -1.43 -33.91 -27.46
CA VAL A 606 -2.76 -33.28 -27.42
C VAL A 606 -2.76 -32.10 -28.39
N ASN A 607 -3.67 -32.13 -29.36
CA ASN A 607 -3.77 -31.11 -30.41
C ASN A 607 -4.81 -30.04 -30.03
N TRP A 608 -4.36 -28.80 -29.86
CA TRP A 608 -5.16 -27.62 -29.53
C TRP A 608 -5.35 -26.76 -30.78
N LYS A 609 -6.59 -26.65 -31.27
CA LYS A 609 -6.90 -25.97 -32.52
C LYS A 609 -8.32 -25.43 -32.53
N ASP A 610 -8.65 -24.67 -33.58
CA ASP A 610 -10.00 -24.19 -33.88
C ASP A 610 -10.64 -23.32 -32.77
N ILE A 611 -9.82 -22.74 -31.88
CA ILE A 611 -10.28 -21.85 -30.80
C ILE A 611 -10.57 -20.41 -31.29
N PRO A 612 -11.48 -19.67 -30.62
CA PRO A 612 -11.71 -18.25 -30.89
C PRO A 612 -10.45 -17.39 -30.78
N LYS A 613 -10.49 -16.20 -31.38
CA LYS A 613 -9.49 -15.14 -31.13
C LYS A 613 -9.67 -14.60 -29.71
N TRP A 614 -8.56 -14.32 -29.04
CA TRP A 614 -8.55 -13.71 -27.72
C TRP A 614 -8.68 -12.20 -27.87
N THR A 615 -9.88 -11.68 -27.60
CA THR A 615 -10.24 -10.28 -27.90
C THR A 615 -10.30 -9.35 -26.69
N ILE A 616 -10.21 -9.92 -25.49
CA ILE A 616 -10.31 -9.19 -24.21
C ILE A 616 -8.98 -9.39 -23.46
N VAL A 617 -8.30 -8.29 -23.16
CA VAL A 617 -7.06 -8.27 -22.37
C VAL A 617 -7.35 -8.68 -20.92
N HIS A 618 -6.43 -9.43 -20.32
CA HIS A 618 -6.53 -10.08 -19.01
C HIS A 618 -7.68 -11.09 -18.85
N GLU A 619 -8.32 -11.53 -19.94
CA GLU A 619 -9.32 -12.61 -19.88
C GLU A 619 -8.66 -13.97 -19.61
N ALA A 620 -9.24 -14.78 -18.73
CA ALA A 620 -8.81 -16.15 -18.44
C ALA A 620 -10.02 -17.10 -18.44
N GLY A 621 -10.71 -17.17 -19.58
CA GLY A 621 -11.94 -17.95 -19.78
C GLY A 621 -11.71 -19.33 -20.42
N PRO A 622 -12.80 -20.03 -20.76
CA PRO A 622 -12.73 -21.34 -21.43
C PRO A 622 -11.99 -21.32 -22.79
N ASP A 623 -12.01 -20.19 -23.51
CA ASP A 623 -11.34 -20.05 -24.81
C ASP A 623 -9.81 -19.87 -24.69
N GLN A 624 -9.33 -19.53 -23.48
CA GLN A 624 -7.91 -19.44 -23.12
C GLN A 624 -7.37 -20.74 -22.48
N ARG A 625 -8.16 -21.82 -22.52
CA ARG A 625 -7.82 -23.11 -21.90
C ARG A 625 -7.38 -24.14 -22.94
N THR A 626 -6.36 -24.94 -22.62
CA THR A 626 -5.98 -26.10 -23.44
C THR A 626 -7.06 -27.20 -23.39
N PRO A 627 -7.07 -28.16 -24.34
CA PRO A 627 -7.84 -29.39 -24.20
C PRO A 627 -7.32 -30.21 -23.02
N ASN A 628 -8.02 -31.29 -22.65
CA ASN A 628 -7.63 -32.14 -21.54
C ASN A 628 -6.26 -32.82 -21.80
N LEU A 629 -5.26 -32.46 -21.00
CA LEU A 629 -3.88 -32.93 -21.01
C LEU A 629 -3.65 -34.17 -20.13
N SER A 630 -4.69 -34.75 -19.53
CA SER A 630 -4.57 -35.86 -18.57
C SER A 630 -3.72 -37.02 -19.08
N VAL A 631 -3.81 -37.36 -20.37
CA VAL A 631 -2.99 -38.41 -20.99
C VAL A 631 -1.49 -38.09 -21.01
N LEU A 632 -1.11 -36.81 -21.12
CA LEU A 632 0.29 -36.37 -21.10
C LEU A 632 0.82 -36.39 -19.67
N VAL A 633 0.01 -35.91 -18.71
CA VAL A 633 0.36 -35.92 -17.28
C VAL A 633 0.47 -37.35 -16.78
N GLN A 634 -0.46 -38.24 -17.13
CA GLN A 634 -0.45 -39.65 -16.73
C GLN A 634 0.84 -40.35 -17.20
N GLU A 635 1.27 -40.12 -18.45
CA GLU A 635 2.55 -40.66 -18.96
C GLU A 635 3.76 -40.27 -18.11
N VAL A 636 3.75 -39.08 -17.48
CA VAL A 636 4.86 -38.58 -16.67
C VAL A 636 4.77 -39.05 -15.22
N VAL A 637 3.58 -39.04 -14.60
CA VAL A 637 3.42 -39.49 -13.20
C VAL A 637 3.49 -41.01 -13.05
N ASP A 638 3.27 -41.78 -14.12
CA ASP A 638 3.51 -43.23 -14.17
C ASP A 638 5.01 -43.58 -14.37
N MET A 639 5.91 -42.59 -14.53
CA MET A 639 7.34 -42.84 -14.67
C MET A 639 8.00 -43.20 -13.34
N ASN A 640 8.85 -44.23 -13.35
CA ASN A 640 9.73 -44.55 -12.23
C ASN A 640 10.52 -43.31 -11.77
N GLY A 641 10.41 -42.98 -10.48
CA GLY A 641 11.03 -41.80 -9.88
C GLY A 641 10.11 -40.57 -9.80
N TRP A 642 8.85 -40.66 -10.22
CA TRP A 642 7.85 -39.66 -9.82
C TRP A 642 7.70 -39.64 -8.30
N ASN A 643 7.71 -38.45 -7.71
CA ASN A 643 7.48 -38.19 -6.29
C ASN A 643 6.61 -36.93 -6.14
N GLU A 644 5.89 -36.81 -5.02
CA GLU A 644 5.19 -35.57 -4.67
C GLU A 644 6.19 -34.39 -4.64
N GLY A 645 5.84 -33.31 -5.33
CA GLY A 645 6.68 -32.11 -5.44
C GLY A 645 7.50 -32.01 -6.73
N ASN A 646 7.60 -33.08 -7.52
CA ASN A 646 8.28 -33.07 -8.82
C ASN A 646 7.62 -32.08 -9.82
N ALA A 647 8.36 -31.73 -10.88
CA ALA A 647 7.90 -30.80 -11.91
C ALA A 647 7.58 -31.46 -13.26
N ILE A 648 6.64 -30.86 -14.00
CA ILE A 648 6.28 -31.23 -15.38
C ILE A 648 6.46 -30.01 -16.30
N THR A 649 7.13 -30.21 -17.43
CA THR A 649 7.22 -29.24 -18.54
C THR A 649 6.32 -29.64 -19.69
N PHE A 650 5.61 -28.66 -20.27
CA PHE A 650 4.90 -28.77 -21.53
C PHE A 650 5.59 -27.98 -22.64
N SER A 651 5.53 -28.50 -23.87
CA SER A 651 6.03 -27.84 -25.08
C SER A 651 4.89 -27.67 -26.09
N LEU A 652 4.67 -26.43 -26.53
CA LEU A 652 3.61 -26.04 -27.45
C LEU A 652 4.23 -25.68 -28.81
N ARG A 653 3.86 -26.40 -29.88
CA ARG A 653 4.47 -26.32 -31.22
C ARG A 653 3.39 -26.28 -32.29
N GLY A 654 3.46 -25.38 -33.28
CA GLY A 654 2.42 -25.33 -34.31
C GLY A 654 2.41 -24.07 -35.16
N VAL A 655 1.19 -23.60 -35.45
CA VAL A 655 0.92 -22.41 -36.27
C VAL A 655 -0.25 -21.59 -35.70
N GLY A 656 -0.34 -20.33 -36.13
CA GLY A 656 -1.27 -19.34 -35.61
C GLY A 656 -0.64 -18.50 -34.50
N VAL A 657 -1.41 -17.62 -33.85
CA VAL A 657 -0.97 -16.91 -32.64
C VAL A 657 -2.14 -16.70 -31.70
N ARG A 658 -1.90 -16.89 -30.41
CA ARG A 658 -2.62 -16.29 -29.29
C ARG A 658 -1.56 -15.77 -28.32
N CYS A 659 -1.72 -14.56 -27.77
CA CYS A 659 -0.75 -13.97 -26.86
C CYS A 659 -1.19 -14.13 -25.40
N ALA A 660 -0.37 -14.82 -24.60
CA ALA A 660 -0.61 -14.99 -23.17
C ALA A 660 0.36 -14.16 -22.33
N GLU A 661 -0.05 -13.80 -21.12
CA GLU A 661 0.84 -13.27 -20.08
C GLU A 661 1.92 -14.32 -19.73
N ALA A 662 3.18 -13.91 -19.71
CA ALA A 662 4.29 -14.68 -19.14
C ALA A 662 4.40 -14.44 -17.62
N PHE A 663 5.35 -15.11 -16.95
CA PHE A 663 5.68 -14.80 -15.57
C PHE A 663 6.16 -13.34 -15.36
N GLU A 664 7.00 -12.81 -16.25
CA GLU A 664 7.56 -11.46 -16.12
C GLU A 664 6.52 -10.34 -16.28
N GLY A 665 5.50 -10.53 -17.12
CA GLY A 665 4.41 -9.57 -17.30
C GLY A 665 3.34 -9.72 -16.20
N GLY A 666 2.79 -10.92 -16.07
CA GLY A 666 1.62 -11.19 -15.27
C GLY A 666 1.86 -11.60 -13.81
N GLY A 667 3.11 -11.90 -13.44
CA GLY A 667 3.47 -12.50 -12.16
C GLY A 667 2.71 -13.80 -11.85
N THR A 668 2.72 -14.26 -10.61
CA THR A 668 1.91 -15.42 -10.18
C THR A 668 0.39 -15.17 -10.25
N THR A 669 -0.03 -13.93 -10.52
CA THR A 669 -1.42 -13.48 -10.66
C THR A 669 -2.00 -13.72 -12.05
N GLN A 670 -1.20 -13.69 -13.12
CA GLN A 670 -1.70 -13.86 -14.50
C GLN A 670 -0.89 -14.85 -15.35
N SER A 671 0.28 -15.31 -14.89
CA SER A 671 1.07 -16.36 -15.55
C SER A 671 0.26 -17.65 -15.84
N PRO A 672 0.73 -18.52 -16.75
CA PRO A 672 0.05 -19.77 -17.07
C PRO A 672 -0.16 -20.63 -15.83
N ARG A 673 -1.29 -21.35 -15.77
CA ARG A 673 -1.66 -22.19 -14.63
C ARG A 673 -2.06 -23.59 -15.05
N LEU A 674 -1.39 -24.59 -14.48
CA LEU A 674 -1.75 -25.99 -14.63
C LEU A 674 -2.79 -26.37 -13.58
N TYR A 675 -3.95 -26.80 -14.05
CA TYR A 675 -5.01 -27.42 -13.25
C TYR A 675 -4.93 -28.93 -13.44
N ILE A 676 -5.01 -29.70 -12.36
CA ILE A 676 -5.03 -31.17 -12.39
C ILE A 676 -6.07 -31.67 -11.40
N LYS A 677 -6.90 -32.62 -11.84
CA LYS A 677 -7.77 -33.43 -10.99
C LYS A 677 -7.32 -34.89 -11.09
N TYR A 678 -7.12 -35.54 -9.95
CA TYR A 678 -6.63 -36.91 -9.83
C TYR A 678 -7.37 -37.72 -8.77
N ILE A 679 -7.16 -39.04 -8.78
CA ILE A 679 -7.66 -39.97 -7.75
C ILE A 679 -6.47 -40.77 -7.21
N THR A 680 -6.20 -40.67 -5.92
CA THR A 680 -5.14 -41.43 -5.23
C THR A 680 -5.38 -42.94 -5.29
N LEU A 681 -4.34 -43.76 -5.11
CA LEU A 681 -4.48 -45.22 -5.02
C LEU A 681 -5.48 -45.65 -3.93
N GLU A 682 -5.51 -44.94 -2.80
CA GLU A 682 -6.47 -45.19 -1.72
C GLU A 682 -7.92 -44.96 -2.19
N ASN A 683 -8.18 -43.84 -2.86
CA ASN A 683 -9.51 -43.50 -3.35
C ASN A 683 -9.92 -44.38 -4.55
N GLN A 684 -8.97 -44.83 -5.39
CA GLN A 684 -9.23 -45.84 -6.42
C GLN A 684 -9.72 -47.17 -5.78
N ILE A 685 -9.08 -47.65 -4.70
CA ILE A 685 -9.52 -48.87 -3.98
C ILE A 685 -10.86 -48.65 -3.26
N LYS A 686 -11.11 -47.46 -2.69
CA LYS A 686 -12.42 -47.12 -2.08
C LYS A 686 -13.54 -47.14 -3.12
N ASN A 687 -13.35 -46.55 -4.30
CA ASN A 687 -14.34 -46.54 -5.37
C ASN A 687 -14.67 -47.98 -5.83
N LEU A 688 -13.64 -48.79 -6.07
CA LEU A 688 -13.78 -50.22 -6.41
C LEU A 688 -14.54 -51.01 -5.31
N LYS A 689 -14.40 -50.61 -4.04
CA LYS A 689 -15.16 -51.19 -2.92
C LYS A 689 -16.63 -50.76 -2.93
N SER A 690 -16.93 -49.49 -3.23
CA SER A 690 -18.31 -49.02 -3.38
C SER A 690 -19.05 -49.78 -4.49
N GLU A 691 -18.41 -50.00 -5.64
CA GLU A 691 -18.96 -50.80 -6.74
C GLU A 691 -19.26 -52.26 -6.31
N VAL A 692 -18.37 -52.88 -5.52
CA VAL A 692 -18.60 -54.21 -4.90
C VAL A 692 -19.79 -54.22 -3.94
N GLU A 693 -20.04 -53.10 -3.25
CA GLU A 693 -21.17 -52.94 -2.34
C GLU A 693 -22.50 -52.77 -3.08
N GLU A 694 -22.50 -52.33 -4.34
CA GLU A 694 -23.68 -52.25 -5.22
C GLU A 694 -24.01 -53.58 -5.92
N LEU A 695 -22.99 -54.32 -6.39
CA LEU A 695 -23.08 -55.59 -7.14
C LEU A 695 -24.19 -56.57 -6.64
N ASP A 696 -25.01 -57.17 -7.53
CA ASP A 696 -26.12 -58.07 -7.11
C ASP A 696 -25.66 -59.49 -6.72
N VAL A 697 -24.97 -59.59 -5.58
CA VAL A 697 -24.52 -60.85 -4.97
C VAL A 697 -24.83 -60.90 -3.47
N ASN A 698 -24.87 -62.11 -2.90
CA ASN A 698 -25.17 -62.26 -1.47
C ASN A 698 -24.10 -61.59 -0.58
N LEU A 699 -24.53 -61.15 0.60
CA LEU A 699 -23.73 -60.38 1.56
C LEU A 699 -22.41 -61.08 1.95
N GLY A 700 -22.36 -62.42 1.99
CA GLY A 700 -21.13 -63.16 2.28
C GLY A 700 -20.07 -63.03 1.18
N ILE A 701 -20.49 -62.88 -0.08
CA ILE A 701 -19.60 -62.59 -1.21
C ILE A 701 -19.11 -61.15 -1.14
N LYS A 702 -20.01 -60.17 -0.93
CA LYS A 702 -19.65 -58.74 -0.76
C LYS A 702 -18.59 -58.57 0.33
N ASN A 703 -18.88 -59.02 1.55
CA ASN A 703 -17.96 -58.92 2.68
C ASN A 703 -16.59 -59.57 2.40
N SER A 704 -16.54 -60.67 1.63
CA SER A 704 -15.30 -61.35 1.27
C SER A 704 -14.48 -60.57 0.23
N LEU A 705 -15.13 -59.88 -0.71
CA LEU A 705 -14.50 -59.00 -1.69
C LEU A 705 -14.04 -57.70 -1.02
N SER A 706 -14.92 -56.99 -0.33
CA SER A 706 -14.62 -55.75 0.40
C SER A 706 -13.47 -55.93 1.39
N ALA A 707 -13.42 -57.05 2.13
CA ALA A 707 -12.32 -57.33 3.04
C ALA A 707 -10.95 -57.49 2.33
N LYS A 708 -10.89 -57.86 1.04
CA LYS A 708 -9.63 -57.89 0.29
C LYS A 708 -9.18 -56.47 -0.09
N LEU A 709 -10.14 -55.63 -0.48
CA LEU A 709 -9.89 -54.22 -0.80
C LEU A 709 -9.47 -53.44 0.46
N ASP A 710 -10.13 -53.67 1.61
CA ASP A 710 -9.73 -53.09 2.90
C ASP A 710 -8.31 -53.53 3.32
N ASN A 711 -7.95 -54.80 3.11
CA ASN A 711 -6.59 -55.29 3.37
C ASN A 711 -5.57 -54.75 2.37
N ALA A 712 -5.93 -54.57 1.09
CA ALA A 712 -5.06 -53.94 0.10
C ALA A 712 -4.76 -52.48 0.50
N MET A 713 -5.81 -51.72 0.81
CA MET A 713 -5.73 -50.33 1.27
C MET A 713 -4.83 -50.18 2.50
N GLN A 714 -5.01 -51.02 3.53
CA GLN A 714 -4.15 -51.03 4.73
C GLN A 714 -2.68 -51.41 4.46
N MET A 715 -2.39 -52.06 3.34
CA MET A 715 -1.06 -52.50 2.95
C MET A 715 -0.36 -51.55 1.97
N LEU A 716 -1.05 -50.58 1.35
CA LEU A 716 -0.45 -49.64 0.39
C LEU A 716 0.81 -48.97 0.95
N GLU A 717 0.71 -48.27 2.08
CA GLU A 717 1.85 -47.58 2.71
C GLU A 717 2.82 -48.53 3.44
N LYS A 718 2.39 -49.76 3.80
CA LYS A 718 3.17 -50.67 4.65
C LYS A 718 3.99 -51.70 3.88
N ASN A 719 3.45 -52.21 2.78
CA ASN A 719 4.03 -53.24 1.93
C ASN A 719 3.26 -53.31 0.61
N LYS A 720 3.68 -52.50 -0.38
CA LYS A 720 3.16 -52.48 -1.76
C LYS A 720 2.92 -53.89 -2.34
N ASN A 721 3.89 -54.79 -2.21
CA ASN A 721 3.76 -56.19 -2.67
C ASN A 721 2.61 -56.95 -1.96
N ALA A 722 2.36 -56.70 -0.67
CA ALA A 722 1.22 -57.29 0.02
C ALA A 722 -0.12 -56.72 -0.49
N SER A 723 -0.18 -55.43 -0.83
CA SER A 723 -1.36 -54.81 -1.47
C SER A 723 -1.65 -55.46 -2.84
N VAL A 724 -0.64 -55.56 -3.71
CA VAL A 724 -0.75 -56.25 -5.02
C VAL A 724 -1.24 -57.69 -4.86
N ASN A 725 -0.75 -58.44 -3.86
CA ASN A 725 -1.24 -59.78 -3.58
C ASN A 725 -2.71 -59.83 -3.13
N MET A 726 -3.21 -58.82 -2.41
CA MET A 726 -4.63 -58.73 -2.02
C MET A 726 -5.52 -58.38 -3.21
N LEU A 727 -5.09 -57.46 -4.09
CA LEU A 727 -5.78 -57.14 -5.34
C LEU A 727 -5.78 -58.33 -6.31
N GLY A 728 -4.67 -59.07 -6.42
CA GLY A 728 -4.62 -60.34 -7.15
C GLY A 728 -5.57 -61.40 -6.57
N ALA A 729 -5.73 -61.46 -5.25
CA ALA A 729 -6.71 -62.35 -4.61
C ALA A 729 -8.17 -61.90 -4.87
N PHE A 730 -8.42 -60.59 -5.01
CA PHE A 730 -9.71 -60.03 -5.43
C PHE A 730 -10.04 -60.43 -6.87
N ILE A 731 -9.13 -60.17 -7.82
CA ILE A 731 -9.26 -60.59 -9.24
C ILE A 731 -9.54 -62.09 -9.36
N ASN A 732 -8.83 -62.93 -8.62
CA ASN A 732 -9.05 -64.38 -8.62
C ASN A 732 -10.45 -64.78 -8.13
N GLN A 733 -11.03 -64.04 -7.18
CA GLN A 733 -12.40 -64.28 -6.71
C GLN A 733 -13.43 -63.82 -7.73
N ILE A 734 -13.27 -62.64 -8.35
CA ILE A 734 -14.14 -62.14 -9.42
C ILE A 734 -14.20 -63.16 -10.58
N ASN A 735 -13.05 -63.63 -11.08
CA ASN A 735 -12.96 -64.71 -12.07
C ASN A 735 -13.63 -66.03 -11.64
N ALA A 736 -13.73 -66.31 -10.33
CA ALA A 736 -14.41 -67.51 -9.83
C ALA A 736 -15.93 -67.32 -9.76
N LEU A 737 -16.40 -66.09 -9.53
CA LEU A 737 -17.82 -65.75 -9.54
C LEU A 737 -18.40 -65.81 -10.96
N GLU A 738 -17.70 -65.24 -11.95
CA GLU A 738 -18.08 -65.30 -13.37
C GLU A 738 -18.23 -66.75 -13.85
N ARG A 739 -17.20 -67.59 -13.65
CA ARG A 739 -17.21 -69.02 -13.99
C ARG A 739 -18.31 -69.82 -13.27
N SER A 740 -18.88 -69.28 -12.19
CA SER A 740 -20.02 -69.87 -11.47
C SER A 740 -21.39 -69.28 -11.86
N GLY A 741 -21.42 -68.35 -12.82
CA GLY A 741 -22.64 -67.66 -13.28
C GLY A 741 -23.27 -66.73 -12.24
N ARG A 742 -22.46 -66.16 -11.34
CA ARG A 742 -22.93 -65.31 -10.22
C ARG A 742 -22.80 -63.81 -10.45
N ILE A 743 -22.04 -63.40 -11.45
CA ILE A 743 -21.87 -62.03 -11.93
C ILE A 743 -21.82 -62.08 -13.45
N SER A 744 -22.08 -60.97 -14.15
CA SER A 744 -21.98 -60.95 -15.61
C SER A 744 -20.51 -60.88 -16.07
N THR A 745 -20.25 -61.22 -17.33
CA THR A 745 -18.94 -61.01 -17.96
C THR A 745 -18.61 -59.51 -18.09
N GLU A 746 -19.62 -58.64 -18.16
CA GLU A 746 -19.45 -57.18 -18.23
C GLU A 746 -18.90 -56.65 -16.90
N ASP A 747 -19.61 -56.88 -15.78
CA ASP A 747 -19.12 -56.54 -14.43
C ASP A 747 -17.73 -57.13 -14.17
N THR A 748 -17.49 -58.35 -14.65
CA THR A 748 -16.22 -59.07 -14.47
C THR A 748 -15.05 -58.35 -15.14
N VAL A 749 -15.24 -57.79 -16.34
CA VAL A 749 -14.20 -57.05 -17.06
C VAL A 749 -13.86 -55.77 -16.30
N ASP A 750 -14.87 -54.97 -15.94
CA ASP A 750 -14.67 -53.67 -15.29
C ASP A 750 -13.96 -53.79 -13.93
N PHE A 751 -14.38 -54.74 -13.08
CA PHE A 751 -13.71 -55.01 -11.79
C PHE A 751 -12.27 -55.49 -11.97
N ILE A 752 -12.01 -56.33 -12.99
CA ILE A 752 -10.68 -56.90 -13.20
C ILE A 752 -9.73 -55.86 -13.78
N ASP A 753 -10.16 -55.08 -14.75
CA ASP A 753 -9.31 -54.11 -15.44
C ASP A 753 -9.03 -52.90 -14.55
N THR A 754 -10.01 -52.45 -13.75
CA THR A 754 -9.76 -51.44 -12.70
C THR A 754 -8.79 -51.95 -11.63
N ALA A 755 -8.93 -53.21 -11.18
CA ALA A 755 -8.00 -53.79 -10.21
C ALA A 755 -6.59 -54.01 -10.80
N LYS A 756 -6.44 -54.28 -12.10
CA LYS A 756 -5.14 -54.33 -12.79
C LYS A 756 -4.52 -52.94 -12.92
N GLU A 757 -5.29 -51.94 -13.33
CA GLU A 757 -4.81 -50.54 -13.37
C GLU A 757 -4.23 -50.10 -12.03
N ILE A 758 -4.88 -50.45 -10.92
CA ILE A 758 -4.38 -50.16 -9.57
C ILE A 758 -3.10 -50.97 -9.28
N ILE A 759 -3.02 -52.25 -9.66
CA ILE A 759 -1.81 -53.07 -9.49
C ILE A 759 -0.63 -52.51 -10.30
N ASP A 760 -0.85 -52.10 -11.54
CA ASP A 760 0.21 -51.61 -12.44
C ASP A 760 0.76 -50.24 -12.00
N ARG A 761 0.01 -49.50 -11.15
CA ARG A 761 0.40 -48.23 -10.52
C ARG A 761 0.97 -48.36 -9.09
N ILE A 762 1.10 -49.57 -8.53
CA ILE A 762 1.65 -49.82 -7.17
C ILE A 762 3.15 -50.16 -7.22
#